data_AF-S0F029-F1
#
_entry.id   AF-S0F029-F1
#
_cell.length_a   1.000
_cell.length_b   1.000
_cell.length_c   1.000
_cell.angle_alpha   90.00
_cell.angle_beta   90.00
_cell.angle_gamma   90.00
#
_symmetry.space_group_name_H-M   'P 1'
#
loop_
_entity.id
_entity.type
_entity.pdbx_description
1 polymer ?
#
loop_
_entity_poly.entity_id
_entity_poly.type
_entity_poly.pdbx_seq_one_letter_code
_entity_poly.pdbx_strand_id
1 'polypeptide(L)'
;MYRGLDRPLQSGQLEEGDKRVNAFGRNILSRIGTWLFATAFLGAGLLGAVKAHAQTQQLRVMVGDFVDERAHSAGSQLAIAAKKDMYNELVSVGASKFAPIDPDELMAQAKSLTPPLPTPSDPYGPYGYSLFDYTRLGEAVGASAVLSGRVLVTSGAGASGKLVLEATLTNLVAQAPINGAQVEVAIANEPGENAGSQEAVLKAVDDAALSAVTQMVARQLLTATVLQISRGLVVINKGTRDGFHDGDDIAVLRELAGGRLVKVGVIRIMRAYADNSECEIRENTGGISPEDIGLVLYRPQYVYTLTGGKSINRVNTRINLSAIGSTLAALGLGVLLVSASKGGQATTTNVVAEATSLNGAPEVRVTWGDNIFGQAGVLQYHVYRLPDFPPGSPGISTNNGNGNGTGTGGGTGTGGGTGTGGTGTGVVAASGVPVAVVPPSSHVYLDQPTPFDSYATIGGFMTGFNGSAATGSLTSGTTGTGTGTGTSTSGGCGFTSISGFLDTGFTPGKSYQYEVTAILARQQPIVSSGGNTGGVGGIGTGTGGIGTGTGGIGTGTGIGTGTGIGTGTGIGNGTGTGTGTGSNVLCIETDPVPSNFATPITPVNPTAPAAGASVDIRSFNPTWTSRVGADLFVVEVSTDRTFKNPKIIYQVQVFSTAPTQDGVAQTLPAPVDLTKAPQLLADPTFAAFVSGSGGSGSTPTTPTLYYRIGARHDEDIPGPVNWISQAANDPNRNFRFVYSDPVQFTPTPLPPPPPGKKASLAAAVLNANGSRAAVLHPVMPRSVGIIPGVSHPTTPQQVLNGRGRERH
;
A
#
# COMPACT_ATOMS: atom_id res chain seq x y z
N MET A 1 30.55 -38.08 -33.87
CA MET A 1 30.70 -38.05 -35.34
C MET A 1 29.32 -37.81 -35.91
N TYR A 2 28.96 -36.79 -36.70
CA TYR A 2 29.56 -35.59 -37.30
C TYR A 2 28.33 -34.68 -37.54
N ARG A 3 28.19 -33.51 -36.90
CA ARG A 3 28.52 -32.16 -37.38
C ARG A 3 27.67 -31.63 -38.56
N GLY A 4 26.83 -30.63 -38.24
CA GLY A 4 26.91 -29.28 -38.84
C GLY A 4 25.98 -28.95 -40.01
N LEU A 5 25.25 -27.84 -39.88
CA LEU A 5 25.24 -26.74 -40.86
C LEU A 5 24.56 -25.49 -40.25
N ASP A 6 25.39 -24.55 -39.84
CA ASP A 6 25.06 -23.12 -39.69
C ASP A 6 24.91 -22.47 -41.08
N ARG A 7 23.97 -21.53 -41.23
CA ARG A 7 24.18 -20.32 -42.05
C ARG A 7 23.43 -19.11 -41.47
N PRO A 8 24.07 -17.92 -41.41
CA PRO A 8 23.51 -16.69 -40.88
C PRO A 8 22.84 -15.84 -41.97
N LEU A 9 21.89 -14.97 -41.59
CA LEU A 9 21.39 -13.91 -42.46
C LEU A 9 21.85 -12.54 -41.96
N GLN A 10 22.42 -11.80 -42.91
CA GLN A 10 23.04 -10.48 -42.83
C GLN A 10 22.02 -9.35 -42.63
N SER A 11 22.49 -8.31 -41.92
CA SER A 11 21.98 -6.94 -41.93
C SER A 11 22.41 -6.19 -43.20
N GLY A 12 21.54 -5.33 -43.72
CA GLY A 12 21.88 -4.27 -44.69
C GLY A 12 20.61 -3.56 -45.17
N GLN A 13 20.27 -2.44 -44.54
CA GLN A 13 20.22 -1.09 -45.15
C GLN A 13 19.24 -0.92 -46.32
N LEU A 14 18.14 -0.23 -46.03
CA LEU A 14 17.58 0.76 -46.95
C LEU A 14 17.31 2.05 -46.16
N GLU A 15 17.86 3.11 -46.74
CA GLU A 15 17.90 4.49 -46.30
C GLU A 15 16.78 5.26 -47.05
N GLU A 16 16.30 6.33 -46.39
CA GLU A 16 15.73 7.55 -46.97
C GLU A 16 14.30 7.63 -47.57
N GLY A 17 13.56 8.60 -46.99
CA GLY A 17 12.47 9.36 -47.60
C GLY A 17 11.20 9.40 -46.75
N ASP A 18 10.64 10.52 -46.31
CA ASP A 18 10.99 11.93 -46.45
C ASP A 18 10.10 12.74 -45.47
N LYS A 19 10.47 14.00 -45.31
CA LYS A 19 9.99 15.06 -44.41
C LYS A 19 8.48 15.35 -44.46
N ARG A 20 7.92 15.76 -43.30
CA ARG A 20 6.79 16.70 -43.02
C ARG A 20 6.33 16.39 -41.57
N VAL A 21 6.32 17.26 -40.56
CA VAL A 21 5.83 18.64 -40.46
C VAL A 21 6.48 19.29 -39.23
N ASN A 22 7.17 20.42 -39.41
CA ASN A 22 7.43 21.41 -38.36
C ASN A 22 6.37 22.50 -38.48
N ALA A 23 5.65 22.78 -37.38
CA ALA A 23 5.18 24.09 -36.93
C ALA A 23 3.89 23.95 -36.09
N PHE A 24 3.99 24.16 -34.78
CA PHE A 24 2.95 24.89 -34.02
C PHE A 24 3.56 25.43 -32.72
N GLY A 25 4.29 26.55 -32.85
CA GLY A 25 4.45 27.48 -31.74
C GLY A 25 3.32 28.50 -31.81
N ARG A 26 2.53 28.63 -30.73
CA ARG A 26 1.99 29.92 -30.23
C ARG A 26 1.16 29.77 -28.93
N ASN A 27 1.47 30.70 -28.02
CA ASN A 27 0.60 31.37 -27.03
C ASN A 27 0.44 30.79 -25.60
N ILE A 28 1.38 31.19 -24.74
CA ILE A 28 1.37 31.09 -23.25
C ILE A 28 0.58 32.23 -22.56
N LEU A 29 -0.11 33.12 -23.29
CA LEU A 29 -0.75 34.31 -22.71
C LEU A 29 -2.27 34.23 -22.47
N SER A 30 -2.93 33.08 -22.62
CA SER A 30 -4.38 32.96 -22.30
C SER A 30 -4.71 32.37 -20.92
N ARG A 31 -3.70 32.03 -20.08
CA ARG A 31 -3.90 31.39 -18.78
C ARG A 31 -3.82 32.30 -17.55
N ILE A 32 -3.69 33.61 -17.74
CA ILE A 32 -3.59 34.59 -16.63
C ILE A 32 -4.94 35.29 -16.33
N GLY A 33 -5.95 35.18 -17.21
CA GLY A 33 -7.23 35.88 -17.05
C GLY A 33 -8.22 35.29 -16.03
N THR A 34 -8.02 34.06 -15.56
CA THR A 34 -9.04 33.33 -14.75
C THR A 34 -8.82 33.41 -13.24
N TRP A 35 -7.71 34.01 -12.77
CA TRP A 35 -7.39 34.10 -11.33
C TRP A 35 -7.82 35.40 -10.64
N LEU A 36 -8.40 36.36 -11.38
CA LEU A 36 -8.71 37.70 -10.86
C LEU A 36 -10.19 37.96 -10.51
N PHE A 37 -11.07 36.96 -10.62
CA PHE A 37 -12.50 37.13 -10.27
C PHE A 37 -12.97 36.33 -9.04
N ALA A 38 -12.07 35.63 -8.33
CA ALA A 38 -12.41 34.88 -7.12
C ALA A 38 -12.25 35.67 -5.79
N THR A 39 -11.92 36.96 -5.83
CA THR A 39 -11.66 37.79 -4.63
C THR A 39 -12.77 38.76 -4.23
N ALA A 40 -13.96 38.70 -4.83
CA ALA A 40 -15.02 39.68 -4.56
C ALA A 40 -16.22 39.18 -3.70
N PHE A 41 -16.26 37.93 -3.24
CA PHE A 41 -17.35 37.47 -2.36
C PHE A 41 -16.86 36.51 -1.27
N LEU A 42 -16.28 37.06 -0.21
CA LEU A 42 -16.23 36.44 1.12
C LEU A 42 -16.06 37.54 2.17
N GLY A 43 -17.17 38.24 2.45
CA GLY A 43 -17.32 39.09 3.61
C GLY A 43 -18.35 38.48 4.55
N ALA A 44 -17.92 38.25 5.80
CA ALA A 44 -18.68 37.89 7.00
C ALA A 44 -18.87 36.38 7.33
N GLY A 45 -17.97 35.89 8.19
CA GLY A 45 -18.12 34.66 8.97
C GLY A 45 -16.82 34.28 9.69
N LEU A 46 -16.55 34.87 10.87
CA LEU A 46 -15.34 34.65 11.69
C LEU A 46 -15.10 33.17 12.01
N LEU A 47 -14.05 32.57 11.45
CA LEU A 47 -13.23 31.48 12.03
C LEU A 47 -11.84 31.53 11.34
N GLY A 48 -10.77 31.36 12.11
CA GLY A 48 -9.40 31.76 11.77
C GLY A 48 -8.87 31.31 10.41
N ALA A 49 -8.21 32.23 9.70
CA ALA A 49 -7.53 31.95 8.45
C ALA A 49 -6.41 30.91 8.68
N VAL A 50 -6.62 29.69 8.17
CA VAL A 50 -5.59 28.66 8.10
C VAL A 50 -4.52 29.15 7.13
N LYS A 51 -3.35 29.53 7.64
CA LYS A 51 -2.19 29.88 6.81
C LYS A 51 -1.67 28.61 6.14
N ALA A 52 -2.11 28.33 4.92
CA ALA A 52 -1.45 27.33 4.08
C ALA A 52 -0.05 27.86 3.69
N HIS A 53 1.01 27.26 4.24
CA HIS A 53 2.40 27.56 3.86
C HIS A 53 2.71 26.97 2.48
N ALA A 54 2.43 27.74 1.43
CA ALA A 54 2.88 27.45 0.08
C ALA A 54 3.68 28.65 -0.43
N GLN A 55 4.94 28.75 -0.02
CA GLN A 55 5.87 29.71 -0.61
C GLN A 55 7.23 29.07 -0.84
N THR A 56 7.62 28.99 -2.11
CA THR A 56 8.93 28.55 -2.60
C THR A 56 9.99 29.58 -2.23
N GLN A 57 10.36 29.66 -0.95
CA GLN A 57 11.51 30.45 -0.52
C GLN A 57 12.80 29.66 -0.81
N GLN A 58 13.78 30.33 -1.42
CA GLN A 58 15.15 29.80 -1.51
C GLN A 58 15.67 29.54 -0.10
N LEU A 59 16.22 28.35 0.13
CA LEU A 59 16.78 28.00 1.42
C LEU A 59 18.15 28.68 1.56
N ARG A 60 18.35 29.51 2.60
CA ARG A 60 19.66 30.12 2.85
C ARG A 60 20.59 29.09 3.49
N VAL A 61 21.72 28.79 2.84
CA VAL A 61 22.59 27.65 3.15
C VAL A 61 24.03 28.09 3.44
N MET A 62 24.64 27.54 4.48
CA MET A 62 26.09 27.64 4.70
C MET A 62 26.78 26.41 4.11
N VAL A 63 27.96 26.57 3.51
CA VAL A 63 28.81 25.43 3.11
C VAL A 63 29.83 25.18 4.21
N GLY A 64 29.64 24.09 4.94
CA GLY A 64 30.52 23.62 6.00
C GLY A 64 31.69 22.80 5.46
N ASP A 65 32.34 22.07 6.35
CA ASP A 65 33.53 21.30 6.01
C ASP A 65 33.21 20.02 5.25
N PHE A 66 34.09 19.70 4.28
CA PHE A 66 34.17 18.40 3.65
C PHE A 66 35.36 17.66 4.21
N VAL A 67 35.24 16.34 4.39
CA VAL A 67 36.33 15.51 4.92
C VAL A 67 36.85 14.58 3.82
N ASP A 68 38.15 14.57 3.61
CA ASP A 68 38.80 13.52 2.82
C ASP A 68 38.84 12.26 3.68
N GLU A 69 38.03 11.27 3.29
CA GLU A 69 37.82 10.05 4.04
C GLU A 69 39.11 9.21 4.13
N ARG A 70 40.02 9.33 3.15
CA ARG A 70 41.28 8.60 3.16
C ARG A 70 42.32 9.27 4.05
N ALA A 71 42.37 10.60 4.05
CA ALA A 71 43.30 11.38 4.87
C ALA A 71 42.76 11.66 6.29
N HIS A 72 41.48 11.38 6.54
CA HIS A 72 40.73 11.77 7.75
C HIS A 72 40.91 13.26 8.10
N SER A 73 40.96 14.12 7.07
CA SER A 73 41.27 15.54 7.25
C SER A 73 40.39 16.41 6.36
N ALA A 74 39.83 17.46 6.95
CA ALA A 74 39.15 18.54 6.23
C ALA A 74 40.11 19.58 5.64
N GLY A 75 41.40 19.52 6.02
CA GLY A 75 42.45 20.40 5.50
C GLY A 75 43.22 19.84 4.32
N SER A 76 42.84 18.67 3.78
CA SER A 76 43.46 18.14 2.58
C SER A 76 43.06 18.98 1.37
N GLN A 77 43.93 19.03 0.34
CA GLN A 77 43.61 19.76 -0.89
C GLN A 77 42.33 19.24 -1.56
N LEU A 78 42.04 17.95 -1.43
CA LEU A 78 40.81 17.33 -1.94
C LEU A 78 39.57 17.81 -1.20
N ALA A 79 39.63 17.88 0.14
CA ALA A 79 38.54 18.38 0.96
C ALA A 79 38.24 19.86 0.71
N ILE A 80 39.30 20.68 0.60
CA ILE A 80 39.20 22.11 0.29
C ILE A 80 38.61 22.33 -1.11
N ALA A 81 39.07 21.57 -2.11
CA ALA A 81 38.52 21.62 -3.46
C ALA A 81 37.02 21.26 -3.47
N ALA A 82 36.63 20.15 -2.82
CA ALA A 82 35.22 19.76 -2.78
C ALA A 82 34.31 20.79 -2.10
N LYS A 83 34.77 21.43 -1.01
CA LYS A 83 34.04 22.53 -0.37
C LYS A 83 33.86 23.72 -1.32
N LYS A 84 34.94 24.12 -1.99
CA LYS A 84 34.95 25.23 -2.95
C LYS A 84 34.04 24.95 -4.15
N ASP A 85 34.16 23.77 -4.75
CA ASP A 85 33.40 23.42 -5.95
C ASP A 85 31.91 23.24 -5.62
N MET A 86 31.57 22.64 -4.47
CA MET A 86 30.17 22.59 -4.00
C MET A 86 29.58 23.98 -3.76
N TYR A 87 30.36 24.94 -3.25
CA TYR A 87 29.92 26.32 -3.12
C TYR A 87 29.67 26.97 -4.48
N ASN A 88 30.63 26.86 -5.41
CA ASN A 88 30.51 27.42 -6.75
C ASN A 88 29.29 26.86 -7.49
N GLU A 89 29.06 25.55 -7.38
CA GLU A 89 27.94 24.87 -8.02
C GLU A 89 26.59 25.21 -7.36
N LEU A 90 26.56 25.47 -6.05
CA LEU A 90 25.38 26.01 -5.40
C LEU A 90 25.05 27.43 -5.89
N VAL A 91 26.06 28.26 -6.14
CA VAL A 91 25.89 29.63 -6.67
C VAL A 91 25.46 29.60 -8.13
N SER A 92 25.99 28.69 -8.94
CA SER A 92 25.73 28.63 -10.38
C SER A 92 24.44 27.86 -10.71
N VAL A 93 24.38 26.57 -10.35
CA VAL A 93 23.29 25.64 -10.69
C VAL A 93 22.23 25.60 -9.59
N GLY A 94 22.66 25.72 -8.32
CA GLY A 94 21.81 25.65 -7.14
C GLY A 94 20.94 26.87 -6.86
N ALA A 95 21.23 28.01 -7.49
CA ALA A 95 20.65 29.31 -7.13
C ALA A 95 19.12 29.37 -7.15
N SER A 96 18.46 28.52 -7.95
CA SER A 96 16.99 28.47 -7.98
C SER A 96 16.36 27.96 -6.67
N LYS A 97 17.07 27.15 -5.90
CA LYS A 97 16.58 26.53 -4.66
C LYS A 97 17.38 26.90 -3.41
N PHE A 98 18.66 27.20 -3.58
CA PHE A 98 19.56 27.49 -2.49
C PHE A 98 20.11 28.91 -2.64
N ALA A 99 20.20 29.63 -1.53
CA ALA A 99 20.90 30.90 -1.42
C ALA A 99 22.16 30.65 -0.57
N PRO A 100 23.27 30.19 -1.17
CA PRO A 100 24.51 29.97 -0.44
C PRO A 100 25.03 31.29 0.13
N ILE A 101 25.55 31.25 1.36
CA ILE A 101 26.17 32.41 2.03
C ILE A 101 27.64 32.50 1.63
N ASP A 102 28.09 33.72 1.34
CA ASP A 102 29.49 33.98 0.98
C ASP A 102 30.44 33.54 2.12
N PRO A 103 31.49 32.75 1.83
CA PRO A 103 32.48 32.34 2.83
C PRO A 103 33.09 33.51 3.62
N ASP A 104 33.33 34.66 2.98
CA ASP A 104 33.88 35.83 3.66
C ASP A 104 32.87 36.48 4.61
N GLU A 105 31.59 36.55 4.22
CA GLU A 105 30.48 36.97 5.09
C GLU A 105 30.38 36.03 6.30
N LEU A 106 30.44 34.72 6.05
CA LEU A 106 30.37 33.69 7.08
C LEU A 106 31.51 33.83 8.10
N MET A 107 32.73 34.06 7.63
CA MET A 107 33.90 34.28 8.50
C MET A 107 33.83 35.58 9.29
N ALA A 108 33.38 36.67 8.68
CA ALA A 108 33.19 37.94 9.37
C ALA A 108 32.18 37.80 10.51
N GLN A 109 31.08 37.09 10.26
CA GLN A 109 30.04 36.83 11.24
C GLN A 109 30.53 35.90 12.34
N ALA A 110 31.28 34.84 12.00
CA ALA A 110 31.91 33.94 12.97
C ALA A 110 32.84 34.67 13.97
N LYS A 111 33.58 35.68 13.51
CA LYS A 111 34.44 36.53 14.37
C LYS A 111 33.63 37.47 15.29
N SER A 112 32.44 37.88 14.86
CA SER A 112 31.57 38.78 15.63
C SER A 112 30.77 38.07 16.73
N LEU A 113 30.66 36.74 16.68
CA LEU A 113 29.98 35.97 17.71
C LEU A 113 30.70 36.09 19.06
N THR A 114 29.95 35.95 20.15
CA THR A 114 30.50 35.94 21.51
C THR A 114 30.14 34.62 22.20
N PRO A 115 31.11 33.74 22.55
CA PRO A 115 32.53 33.82 22.16
C PRO A 115 32.73 33.65 20.63
N PRO A 116 33.81 34.23 20.07
CA PRO A 116 34.13 34.15 18.66
C PRO A 116 34.50 32.71 18.26
N LEU A 117 34.12 32.33 17.04
CA LEU A 117 34.46 31.02 16.48
C LEU A 117 35.81 31.07 15.73
N PRO A 118 36.57 29.95 15.69
CA PRO A 118 37.87 29.92 15.02
C PRO A 118 37.73 30.04 13.50
N THR A 119 38.36 31.03 12.89
CA THR A 119 38.32 31.23 11.43
C THR A 119 39.67 30.89 10.78
N PRO A 120 39.70 30.08 9.69
CA PRO A 120 40.92 29.82 8.92
C PRO A 120 41.43 31.08 8.20
N SER A 121 42.67 31.05 7.69
CA SER A 121 43.19 32.14 6.84
C SER A 121 42.66 32.09 5.40
N ASP A 122 42.30 30.90 4.93
CA ASP A 122 41.66 30.65 3.64
C ASP A 122 40.15 30.47 3.85
N PRO A 123 39.26 31.21 3.14
CA PRO A 123 37.81 31.06 3.24
C PRO A 123 37.27 29.66 3.00
N TYR A 124 37.99 28.83 2.22
CA TYR A 124 37.61 27.43 1.98
C TYR A 124 38.37 26.45 2.87
N GLY A 125 39.23 26.93 3.77
CA GLY A 125 39.91 26.09 4.76
C GLY A 125 38.94 25.42 5.74
N PRO A 126 39.42 24.45 6.53
CA PRO A 126 38.59 23.75 7.52
C PRO A 126 38.18 24.71 8.64
N TYR A 127 36.89 24.78 8.94
CA TYR A 127 36.35 25.56 10.05
C TYR A 127 36.47 24.82 11.38
N GLY A 128 36.29 23.50 11.39
CA GLY A 128 36.30 22.67 12.61
C GLY A 128 35.09 22.93 13.51
N TYR A 129 34.01 23.49 12.97
CA TYR A 129 32.80 23.82 13.72
C TYR A 129 31.96 22.59 14.05
N SER A 130 31.44 22.53 15.27
CA SER A 130 30.43 21.57 15.65
C SER A 130 29.05 21.96 15.08
N LEU A 131 28.08 21.04 15.08
CA LEU A 131 26.69 21.37 14.70
C LEU A 131 26.10 22.49 15.58
N PHE A 132 26.50 22.54 16.86
CA PHE A 132 26.12 23.61 17.77
C PHE A 132 26.67 24.97 17.32
N ASP A 133 27.93 25.01 16.89
CA ASP A 133 28.56 26.23 16.38
C ASP A 133 27.91 26.68 15.06
N TYR A 134 27.61 25.75 14.15
CA TYR A 134 26.84 26.05 12.95
C TYR A 134 25.43 26.55 13.26
N THR A 135 24.79 26.07 14.33
CA THR A 135 23.47 26.57 14.74
C THR A 135 23.57 28.03 15.20
N ARG A 136 24.54 28.35 16.07
CA ARG A 136 24.79 29.74 16.52
C ARG A 136 25.13 30.67 15.38
N LEU A 137 25.98 30.22 14.46
CA LEU A 137 26.38 30.98 13.29
C LEU A 137 25.20 31.17 12.33
N GLY A 138 24.43 30.11 12.09
CA GLY A 138 23.23 30.15 11.26
C GLY A 138 22.17 31.10 11.78
N GLU A 139 21.96 31.19 13.10
CA GLU A 139 21.08 32.19 13.70
C GLU A 139 21.58 33.63 13.43
N ALA A 140 22.88 33.88 13.52
CA ALA A 140 23.46 35.21 13.28
C ALA A 140 23.38 35.63 11.80
N VAL A 141 23.54 34.68 10.88
CA VAL A 141 23.53 34.94 9.42
C VAL A 141 22.20 34.59 8.76
N GLY A 142 21.17 34.20 9.51
CA GLY A 142 19.88 33.76 8.96
C GLY A 142 19.97 32.53 8.04
N ALA A 143 20.94 31.65 8.23
CA ALA A 143 21.01 30.37 7.52
C ALA A 143 20.00 29.38 8.12
N SER A 144 19.33 28.61 7.26
CA SER A 144 18.40 27.56 7.70
C SER A 144 19.03 26.16 7.68
N ALA A 145 20.11 25.99 6.93
CA ALA A 145 20.80 24.71 6.80
C ALA A 145 22.30 24.88 6.57
N VAL A 146 23.05 23.81 6.86
CA VAL A 146 24.46 23.67 6.54
C VAL A 146 24.67 22.47 5.61
N LEU A 147 25.43 22.66 4.54
CA LEU A 147 25.87 21.60 3.63
C LEU A 147 27.26 21.15 4.05
N SER A 148 27.42 19.88 4.38
CA SER A 148 28.71 19.28 4.71
C SER A 148 28.83 17.91 4.05
N GLY A 149 30.03 17.35 3.96
CA GLY A 149 30.17 16.08 3.27
C GLY A 149 31.50 15.39 3.46
N ARG A 150 31.71 14.36 2.64
CA ARG A 150 32.96 13.61 2.57
C ARG A 150 33.29 13.23 1.14
N VAL A 151 34.58 13.09 0.89
CA VAL A 151 35.14 12.71 -0.41
C VAL A 151 36.00 11.47 -0.22
N LEU A 152 35.82 10.47 -1.09
CA LEU A 152 36.60 9.24 -1.08
C LEU A 152 37.13 8.96 -2.49
N VAL A 153 38.45 8.86 -2.62
CA VAL A 153 39.10 8.41 -3.86
C VAL A 153 39.50 6.95 -3.71
N THR A 154 39.01 6.12 -4.62
CA THR A 154 39.27 4.68 -4.66
C THR A 154 40.22 4.35 -5.81
N SER A 155 41.17 3.46 -5.56
CA SER A 155 42.09 2.96 -6.59
C SER A 155 41.50 1.70 -7.24
N GLY A 156 41.18 1.76 -8.54
CA GLY A 156 40.75 0.60 -9.31
C GLY A 156 41.93 -0.24 -9.83
N ALA A 157 41.70 -1.54 -10.05
CA ALA A 157 42.65 -2.40 -10.74
C ALA A 157 42.63 -2.05 -12.25
N GLY A 158 43.65 -1.32 -12.74
CA GLY A 158 43.80 -1.01 -14.16
C GLY A 158 43.58 0.47 -14.54
N ALA A 159 44.29 1.40 -13.88
CA ALA A 159 44.46 2.80 -14.28
C ALA A 159 43.23 3.75 -14.20
N SER A 160 42.03 3.28 -13.82
CA SER A 160 40.88 4.16 -13.56
C SER A 160 40.48 4.10 -12.08
N GLY A 161 40.75 5.19 -11.35
CA GLY A 161 40.21 5.40 -10.02
C GLY A 161 38.76 5.87 -10.07
N LYS A 162 38.06 5.83 -8.94
CA LYS A 162 36.73 6.43 -8.81
C LYS A 162 36.71 7.40 -7.65
N LEU A 163 36.07 8.52 -7.83
CA LEU A 163 35.78 9.50 -6.80
C LEU A 163 34.34 9.36 -6.35
N VAL A 164 34.13 9.27 -5.04
CA VAL A 164 32.81 9.29 -4.42
C VAL A 164 32.70 10.57 -3.60
N LEU A 165 31.66 11.36 -3.89
CA LEU A 165 31.29 12.55 -3.15
C LEU A 165 29.96 12.31 -2.45
N GLU A 166 29.94 12.44 -1.14
CA GLU A 166 28.72 12.40 -0.33
C GLU A 166 28.50 13.77 0.30
N ALA A 167 27.41 14.43 -0.08
CA ALA A 167 27.03 15.73 0.43
C ALA A 167 25.70 15.63 1.16
N THR A 168 25.61 16.20 2.36
CA THR A 168 24.43 16.17 3.21
C THR A 168 24.07 17.58 3.65
N LEU A 169 22.83 17.97 3.40
CA LEU A 169 22.26 19.24 3.81
C LEU A 169 21.47 19.03 5.11
N THR A 170 21.98 19.59 6.20
CA THR A 170 21.43 19.47 7.55
C THR A 170 20.68 20.73 7.93
N ASN A 171 19.41 20.61 8.29
CA ASN A 171 18.64 21.72 8.81
C ASN A 171 19.08 22.02 10.25
N LEU A 172 19.38 23.29 10.55
CA LEU A 172 19.95 23.69 11.84
C LEU A 172 18.94 23.63 12.98
N VAL A 173 17.65 23.83 12.68
CA VAL A 173 16.57 23.77 13.66
C VAL A 173 16.17 22.32 13.95
N ALA A 174 15.99 21.52 12.90
CA ALA A 174 15.67 20.09 13.05
C ALA A 174 16.86 19.26 13.55
N GLN A 175 18.09 19.79 13.42
CA GLN A 175 19.36 19.12 13.69
C GLN A 175 19.46 17.75 12.98
N ALA A 176 18.92 17.69 11.77
CA ALA A 176 18.76 16.46 11.01
C ALA A 176 18.95 16.71 9.51
N PRO A 177 19.40 15.71 8.75
CA PRO A 177 19.58 15.80 7.31
C PRO A 177 18.21 15.93 6.63
N ILE A 178 18.08 16.86 5.68
CA ILE A 178 16.83 17.15 4.97
C ILE A 178 16.98 17.02 3.45
N ASN A 179 18.21 17.04 2.96
CA ASN A 179 18.55 16.77 1.57
C ASN A 179 19.99 16.24 1.50
N GLY A 180 20.39 15.72 0.34
CA GLY A 180 21.76 15.31 0.10
C GLY A 180 21.91 14.59 -1.24
N ALA A 181 23.15 14.29 -1.58
CA ALA A 181 23.53 13.58 -2.78
C ALA A 181 24.68 12.60 -2.48
N GLN A 182 24.70 11.53 -3.25
CA GLN A 182 25.79 10.56 -3.27
C GLN A 182 26.15 10.32 -4.73
N VAL A 183 27.33 10.78 -5.12
CA VAL A 183 27.77 10.79 -6.52
C VAL A 183 29.05 9.98 -6.63
N GLU A 184 29.13 9.18 -7.69
CA GLU A 184 30.31 8.43 -8.06
C GLU A 184 30.73 8.87 -9.47
N VAL A 185 31.95 9.38 -9.60
CA VAL A 185 32.54 9.83 -10.87
C VAL A 185 33.79 8.99 -11.15
N ALA A 186 33.94 8.54 -12.39
CA ALA A 186 35.17 7.89 -12.83
C ALA A 186 36.26 8.95 -13.02
N ILE A 187 37.45 8.69 -12.49
CA ILE A 187 38.61 9.55 -12.71
C ILE A 187 39.14 9.22 -14.11
N ALA A 188 38.76 10.04 -15.09
CA ALA A 188 39.22 9.94 -16.46
C ALA A 188 40.56 10.68 -16.59
N ASN A 189 41.62 9.96 -16.98
CA ASN A 189 42.90 10.59 -17.31
C ASN A 189 42.91 10.91 -18.81
N GLU A 190 43.51 12.03 -19.19
CA GLU A 190 43.67 12.34 -20.62
C GLU A 190 44.73 11.43 -21.26
N PRO A 191 44.64 11.14 -22.58
CA PRO A 191 45.62 10.30 -23.26
C PRO A 191 47.05 10.84 -23.10
N GLY A 192 47.88 10.13 -22.33
CA GLY A 192 49.27 10.53 -22.03
C GLY A 192 49.51 10.96 -20.58
N GLU A 193 48.46 11.12 -19.77
CA GLU A 193 48.59 11.37 -18.34
C GLU A 193 48.73 10.07 -17.53
N ASN A 194 49.48 10.15 -16.43
CA ASN A 194 49.57 9.05 -15.48
C ASN A 194 48.23 8.88 -14.74
N ALA A 195 47.82 7.63 -14.57
CA ALA A 195 46.62 7.28 -13.83
C ALA A 195 46.64 7.86 -12.40
N GLY A 196 45.66 8.71 -12.08
CA GLY A 196 45.57 9.36 -10.78
C GLY A 196 46.47 10.59 -10.63
N SER A 197 46.72 11.31 -11.73
CA SER A 197 47.27 12.68 -11.64
C SER A 197 46.39 13.52 -10.71
N GLN A 198 47.02 14.38 -9.92
CA GLN A 198 46.30 15.23 -8.97
C GLN A 198 45.27 16.12 -9.69
N GLU A 199 45.57 16.55 -10.90
CA GLU A 199 44.69 17.34 -11.76
C GLU A 199 43.44 16.56 -12.20
N ALA A 200 43.59 15.31 -12.62
CA ALA A 200 42.45 14.44 -12.96
C ALA A 200 41.53 14.18 -11.75
N VAL A 201 42.10 14.05 -10.54
CA VAL A 201 41.32 13.90 -9.31
C VAL A 201 40.54 15.18 -8.98
N LEU A 202 41.17 16.35 -9.11
CA LEU A 202 40.50 17.64 -8.87
C LEU A 202 39.39 17.91 -9.89
N LYS A 203 39.61 17.58 -11.17
CA LYS A 203 38.56 17.64 -12.20
C LYS A 203 37.39 16.72 -11.88
N ALA A 204 37.67 15.50 -11.38
CA ALA A 204 36.62 14.59 -10.95
C ALA A 204 35.84 15.09 -9.72
N VAL A 205 36.45 15.91 -8.84
CA VAL A 205 35.73 16.59 -7.75
C VAL A 205 34.73 17.60 -8.29
N ASP A 206 35.15 18.43 -9.25
CA ASP A 206 34.31 19.43 -9.90
C ASP A 206 33.08 18.78 -10.58
N ASP A 207 33.32 17.75 -11.40
CA ASP A 207 32.26 16.96 -12.05
C ASP A 207 31.31 16.32 -11.01
N ALA A 208 31.86 15.82 -9.89
CA ALA A 208 31.07 15.23 -8.82
C ALA A 208 30.24 16.28 -8.07
N ALA A 209 30.78 17.49 -7.86
CA ALA A 209 30.10 18.59 -7.21
C ALA A 209 28.91 19.09 -8.03
N LEU A 210 29.11 19.29 -9.34
CA LEU A 210 28.05 19.66 -10.29
C LEU A 210 26.91 18.63 -10.27
N SER A 211 27.26 17.35 -10.35
CA SER A 211 26.27 16.26 -10.31
C SER A 211 25.57 16.18 -8.94
N ALA A 212 26.28 16.42 -7.84
CA ALA A 212 25.72 16.39 -6.49
C ALA A 212 24.71 17.52 -6.29
N VAL A 213 25.06 18.75 -6.67
CA VAL A 213 24.15 19.89 -6.61
C VAL A 213 22.95 19.67 -7.53
N THR A 214 23.16 19.16 -8.75
CA THR A 214 22.05 18.82 -9.67
C THR A 214 21.08 17.83 -9.04
N GLN A 215 21.59 16.77 -8.38
CA GLN A 215 20.74 15.83 -7.65
C GLN A 215 19.99 16.49 -6.48
N MET A 216 20.66 17.35 -5.71
CA MET A 216 20.04 18.08 -4.59
C MET A 216 18.96 19.06 -5.07
N VAL A 217 19.18 19.73 -6.20
CA VAL A 217 18.22 20.63 -6.84
C VAL A 217 17.04 19.86 -7.42
N ALA A 218 17.26 18.67 -7.99
CA ALA A 218 16.16 17.84 -8.51
C ALA A 218 15.23 17.36 -7.38
N ARG A 219 15.76 17.13 -6.18
CA ARG A 219 14.97 16.71 -5.01
C ARG A 219 14.06 17.84 -4.52
N GLN A 220 12.79 17.52 -4.27
CA GLN A 220 11.86 18.43 -3.62
C GLN A 220 12.02 18.31 -2.11
N LEU A 221 12.10 19.45 -1.41
CA LEU A 221 12.01 19.48 0.05
C LEU A 221 10.55 19.35 0.42
N LEU A 222 10.16 18.16 0.87
CA LEU A 222 8.78 17.84 1.20
C LEU A 222 8.44 18.37 2.58
N THR A 223 7.48 19.30 2.64
CA THR A 223 6.90 19.82 3.87
C THR A 223 5.47 19.33 4.02
N ALA A 224 5.09 19.03 5.25
CA ALA A 224 3.75 18.61 5.64
C ALA A 224 3.27 19.43 6.83
N THR A 225 1.99 19.31 7.14
CA THR A 225 1.34 19.89 8.31
C THR A 225 0.67 18.78 9.10
N VAL A 226 0.85 18.78 10.42
CA VAL A 226 0.15 17.87 11.32
C VAL A 226 -1.33 18.28 11.36
N LEU A 227 -2.22 17.38 10.92
CA LEU A 227 -3.66 17.61 10.89
C LEU A 227 -4.32 17.25 12.21
N GLN A 228 -3.99 16.07 12.73
CA GLN A 228 -4.64 15.52 13.91
C GLN A 228 -3.70 14.56 14.62
N ILE A 229 -3.91 14.41 15.93
CA ILE A 229 -3.24 13.43 16.78
C ILE A 229 -4.32 12.59 17.45
N SER A 230 -4.28 11.27 17.24
CA SER A 230 -5.26 10.34 17.79
C SER A 230 -4.55 9.09 18.32
N ARG A 231 -4.68 8.83 19.63
CA ARG A 231 -4.17 7.60 20.28
C ARG A 231 -2.69 7.28 19.99
N GLY A 232 -1.84 8.31 19.90
CA GLY A 232 -0.41 8.16 19.61
C GLY A 232 -0.05 8.09 18.12
N LEU A 233 -1.03 8.16 17.23
CA LEU A 233 -0.85 8.34 15.80
C LEU A 233 -1.00 9.82 15.43
N VAL A 234 -0.15 10.27 14.53
CA VAL A 234 -0.14 11.63 13.97
C VAL A 234 -0.54 11.53 12.50
N VAL A 235 -1.56 12.28 12.08
CA VAL A 235 -1.96 12.36 10.67
C VAL A 235 -1.38 13.63 10.07
N ILE A 236 -0.73 13.52 8.92
CA ILE A 236 -0.18 14.66 8.17
C ILE A 236 -0.89 14.86 6.83
N ASN A 237 -0.98 16.09 6.33
CA ASN A 237 -1.67 16.45 5.09
C ASN A 237 -0.91 16.14 3.78
N LYS A 238 0.00 15.17 3.82
CA LYS A 238 0.84 14.79 2.70
C LYS A 238 0.93 13.29 2.56
N GLY A 239 0.91 12.82 1.33
CA GLY A 239 0.86 11.40 1.00
C GLY A 239 1.85 10.98 -0.09
N THR A 240 1.62 9.80 -0.65
CA THR A 240 2.39 9.22 -1.75
C THR A 240 2.34 10.07 -3.01
N ARG A 241 1.25 10.82 -3.26
CA ARG A 241 1.18 11.78 -4.38
C ARG A 241 2.13 12.95 -4.19
N ASP A 242 2.43 13.29 -2.95
CA ASP A 242 3.42 14.29 -2.58
C ASP A 242 4.83 13.70 -2.43
N GLY A 243 5.04 12.39 -2.64
CA GLY A 243 6.34 11.74 -2.56
C GLY A 243 6.75 11.22 -1.17
N PHE A 244 5.81 11.11 -0.23
CA PHE A 244 6.03 10.50 1.08
C PHE A 244 5.90 8.97 1.00
N HIS A 245 6.74 8.23 1.71
CA HIS A 245 6.76 6.76 1.71
C HIS A 245 6.75 6.16 3.11
N ASP A 246 6.23 4.93 3.22
CA ASP A 246 6.27 4.16 4.47
C ASP A 246 7.71 4.03 5.00
N GLY A 247 7.88 4.33 6.28
CA GLY A 247 9.17 4.29 6.97
C GLY A 247 9.98 5.58 6.93
N ASP A 248 9.54 6.60 6.20
CA ASP A 248 10.17 7.93 6.23
C ASP A 248 10.08 8.54 7.64
N ASP A 249 11.18 9.12 8.12
CA ASP A 249 11.17 9.91 9.35
C ASP A 249 10.93 11.38 9.00
N ILE A 250 10.15 12.06 9.84
CA ILE A 250 9.77 13.45 9.66
C ILE A 250 10.09 14.19 10.97
N ALA A 251 10.93 15.21 10.90
CA ALA A 251 11.11 16.13 12.01
C ALA A 251 9.90 17.07 12.08
N VAL A 252 9.31 17.18 13.26
CA VAL A 252 8.17 18.06 13.52
C VAL A 252 8.68 19.34 14.16
N LEU A 253 8.38 20.47 13.53
CA LEU A 253 8.78 21.81 13.91
C LEU A 253 7.54 22.63 14.27
N ARG A 254 7.65 23.47 15.30
CA ARG A 254 6.62 24.45 15.68
C ARG A 254 7.13 25.86 15.46
N GLU A 255 6.31 26.70 14.84
CA GLU A 255 6.54 28.14 14.79
C GLU A 255 6.09 28.77 16.11
N LEU A 256 7.02 29.40 16.83
CA LEU A 256 6.72 30.18 18.03
C LEU A 256 6.36 31.62 17.67
N ALA A 257 5.80 32.35 18.64
CA ALA A 257 5.59 33.79 18.52
C ALA A 257 6.90 34.49 18.09
N GLY A 258 6.85 35.23 16.98
CA GLY A 258 8.03 35.85 16.37
C GLY A 258 8.65 35.10 15.19
N GLY A 259 8.02 34.02 14.69
CA GLY A 259 8.45 33.32 13.48
C GLY A 259 9.62 32.35 13.67
N ARG A 260 10.03 32.11 14.92
CA ARG A 260 11.12 31.19 15.24
C ARG A 260 10.61 29.75 15.24
N LEU A 261 11.21 28.89 14.41
CA LEU A 261 10.93 27.46 14.40
C LEU A 261 11.70 26.75 15.53
N VAL A 262 11.06 25.77 16.17
CA VAL A 262 11.68 24.89 17.17
C VAL A 262 11.28 23.44 16.90
N LYS A 263 12.23 22.50 17.00
CA LYS A 263 11.92 21.07 16.91
C LYS A 263 11.10 20.62 18.13
N VAL A 264 9.94 20.03 17.89
CA VAL A 264 9.03 19.52 18.93
C VAL A 264 8.91 17.99 18.93
N GLY A 265 9.40 17.31 17.89
CA GLY A 265 9.43 15.86 17.85
C GLY A 265 9.95 15.27 16.54
N VAL A 266 9.89 13.95 16.45
CA VAL A 266 10.12 13.17 15.24
C VAL A 266 9.02 12.14 15.13
N ILE A 267 8.42 12.02 13.95
CA ILE A 267 7.41 11.02 13.63
C ILE A 267 7.90 10.14 12.49
N ARG A 268 7.42 8.90 12.41
CA ARG A 268 7.71 7.97 11.32
C ARG A 268 6.44 7.61 10.59
N ILE A 269 6.44 7.70 9.27
CA ILE A 269 5.30 7.25 8.46
C ILE A 269 5.14 5.75 8.61
N MET A 270 4.00 5.33 9.13
CA MET A 270 3.62 3.92 9.22
C MET A 270 2.85 3.48 7.98
N ARG A 271 2.02 4.39 7.45
CA ARG A 271 1.21 4.21 6.25
C ARG A 271 1.05 5.54 5.51
N ALA A 272 1.50 5.60 4.26
CA ALA A 272 1.31 6.70 3.34
C ALA A 272 0.09 6.42 2.43
N TYR A 273 -0.89 7.32 2.43
CA TYR A 273 -2.01 7.32 1.50
C TYR A 273 -1.76 8.33 0.37
N ALA A 274 -2.67 8.49 -0.58
CA ALA A 274 -2.45 9.42 -1.71
C ALA A 274 -2.21 10.87 -1.25
N ASP A 275 -3.07 11.38 -0.36
CA ASP A 275 -3.10 12.80 0.01
C ASP A 275 -2.78 13.06 1.50
N ASN A 276 -2.60 12.02 2.31
CA ASN A 276 -2.23 12.12 3.72
C ASN A 276 -1.42 10.89 4.18
N SER A 277 -0.86 10.94 5.38
CA SER A 277 -0.11 9.81 5.95
C SER A 277 -0.36 9.67 7.44
N GLU A 278 -0.41 8.43 7.92
CA GLU A 278 -0.43 8.07 9.33
C GLU A 278 0.99 7.81 9.82
N CYS A 279 1.35 8.48 10.92
CA CYS A 279 2.67 8.47 11.48
C CYS A 279 2.67 8.02 12.95
N GLU A 280 3.67 7.24 13.34
CA GLU A 280 3.97 6.89 14.73
C GLU A 280 4.91 7.95 15.32
N ILE A 281 4.68 8.36 16.57
CA ILE A 281 5.56 9.28 17.28
C ILE A 281 6.83 8.53 17.74
N ARG A 282 8.01 8.97 17.26
CA ARG A 282 9.33 8.42 17.64
C ARG A 282 9.99 9.21 18.76
N GLU A 283 9.86 10.53 18.69
CA GLU A 283 10.41 11.47 19.66
C GLU A 283 9.36 12.56 19.90
N ASN A 284 9.05 12.89 21.15
CA ASN A 284 8.07 13.92 21.51
C ASN A 284 8.65 14.85 22.57
N THR A 285 9.56 15.73 22.17
CA THR A 285 10.30 16.62 23.07
C THR A 285 9.52 17.86 23.48
N GLY A 286 8.74 18.42 22.56
CA GLY A 286 8.00 19.68 22.76
C GLY A 286 6.48 19.54 22.78
N GLY A 287 5.96 18.30 22.72
CA GLY A 287 4.53 18.02 22.63
C GLY A 287 3.99 18.35 21.23
N ILE A 288 3.99 17.38 20.31
CA ILE A 288 3.44 17.55 18.96
C ILE A 288 1.97 17.99 19.04
N SER A 289 1.55 18.95 18.22
CA SER A 289 0.19 19.50 18.16
C SER A 289 -0.27 19.62 16.70
N PRO A 290 -1.59 19.68 16.44
CA PRO A 290 -2.12 20.11 15.16
C PRO A 290 -1.48 21.43 14.72
N GLU A 291 -1.33 21.62 13.40
CA GLU A 291 -0.70 22.76 12.73
C GLU A 291 0.84 22.80 12.77
N ASP A 292 1.50 21.91 13.52
CA ASP A 292 2.96 21.80 13.46
C ASP A 292 3.44 21.38 12.04
N ILE A 293 4.63 21.84 11.67
CA ILE A 293 5.24 21.64 10.36
C ILE A 293 6.09 20.36 10.36
N GLY A 294 5.78 19.41 9.50
CA GLY A 294 6.59 18.22 9.24
C GLY A 294 7.61 18.44 8.14
N LEU A 295 8.86 18.09 8.37
CA LEU A 295 9.95 18.12 7.39
C LEU A 295 10.54 16.71 7.24
N VAL A 296 10.46 16.15 6.02
CA VAL A 296 10.99 14.80 5.75
C VAL A 296 12.51 14.77 5.91
N LEU A 297 13.01 13.75 6.60
CA LEU A 297 14.43 13.56 6.83
C LEU A 297 15.07 12.78 5.68
N TYR A 298 16.19 13.30 5.17
CA TYR A 298 16.96 12.65 4.12
C TYR A 298 17.71 11.43 4.66
N ARG A 299 17.59 10.32 3.93
CA ARG A 299 18.41 9.13 4.16
C ARG A 299 19.21 8.79 2.90
N PRO A 300 20.55 8.64 3.00
CA PRO A 300 21.35 8.20 1.89
C PRO A 300 20.97 6.77 1.48
N GLN A 301 20.87 6.54 0.17
CA GLN A 301 20.47 5.24 -0.38
C GLN A 301 21.56 4.18 -0.24
N TYR A 302 22.83 4.61 -0.20
CA TYR A 302 23.98 3.73 -0.16
C TYR A 302 24.89 4.08 1.02
N VAL A 303 25.61 3.08 1.52
CA VAL A 303 26.76 3.28 2.40
C VAL A 303 27.98 2.82 1.62
N TYR A 304 28.90 3.74 1.38
CA TYR A 304 30.17 3.48 0.71
C TYR A 304 31.21 3.05 1.73
N THR A 305 31.93 1.96 1.44
CA THR A 305 33.08 1.53 2.24
C THR A 305 34.36 2.15 1.70
N LEU A 306 35.42 2.21 2.53
CA LEU A 306 36.75 2.72 2.17
C LEU A 306 37.37 2.02 0.95
N THR A 307 36.91 0.80 0.62
CA THR A 307 37.35 0.02 -0.56
C THR A 307 36.55 0.36 -1.82
N GLY A 308 35.63 1.34 -1.78
CA GLY A 308 34.71 1.64 -2.88
C GLY A 308 33.55 0.67 -3.00
N GLY A 309 33.34 -0.19 -2.00
CA GLY A 309 32.20 -1.11 -1.98
C GLY A 309 30.91 -0.35 -1.73
N LYS A 310 29.92 -0.55 -2.61
CA LYS A 310 28.58 0.00 -2.50
C LYS A 310 27.68 -0.98 -1.76
N SER A 311 27.26 -0.64 -0.55
CA SER A 311 26.23 -1.40 0.18
C SER A 311 24.92 -0.61 0.18
N ILE A 312 23.79 -1.28 -0.06
CA ILE A 312 22.48 -0.64 0.02
C ILE A 312 22.21 -0.35 1.49
N ASN A 313 21.86 0.89 1.82
CA ASN A 313 21.41 1.27 3.14
C ASN A 313 19.98 0.73 3.35
N ARG A 314 19.87 -0.60 3.53
CA ARG A 314 18.59 -1.20 3.92
C ARG A 314 18.32 -0.75 5.33
N VAL A 315 17.24 -0.02 5.51
CA VAL A 315 16.63 0.15 6.83
C VAL A 315 16.36 -1.26 7.31
N ASN A 316 17.17 -1.72 8.26
CA ASN A 316 16.80 -2.83 9.10
C ASN A 316 15.58 -2.32 9.88
N THR A 317 14.39 -2.46 9.31
CA THR A 317 13.18 -2.61 10.11
C THR A 317 13.40 -3.88 10.91
N ARG A 318 14.16 -3.78 12.01
CA ARG A 318 14.12 -4.75 13.10
C ARG A 318 12.75 -4.61 13.75
N ILE A 319 11.72 -5.02 13.02
CA ILE A 319 10.62 -5.73 13.64
C ILE A 319 11.32 -6.97 14.21
N ASN A 320 11.30 -7.15 15.53
CA ASN A 320 11.84 -8.35 16.18
C ASN A 320 11.15 -9.58 15.56
N LEU A 321 11.81 -10.17 14.57
CA LEU A 321 11.32 -11.24 13.71
C LEU A 321 11.88 -12.60 14.14
N SER A 322 12.18 -12.78 15.43
CA SER A 322 12.47 -14.10 15.99
C SER A 322 11.20 -14.97 16.20
N ALA A 323 10.08 -14.62 15.57
CA ALA A 323 8.82 -15.36 15.68
C ALA A 323 8.10 -15.63 14.34
N ILE A 324 8.61 -15.19 13.18
CA ILE A 324 7.96 -15.49 11.88
C ILE A 324 9.04 -15.85 10.86
N GLY A 325 9.38 -17.14 10.86
CA GLY A 325 10.34 -17.74 9.95
C GLY A 325 9.80 -17.86 8.53
N SER A 326 10.47 -17.14 7.62
CA SER A 326 10.93 -17.61 6.30
C SER A 326 9.95 -18.42 5.43
N THR A 327 9.20 -17.76 4.52
CA THR A 327 8.87 -18.27 3.15
C THR A 327 8.08 -17.30 2.22
N LEU A 328 8.26 -15.97 2.24
CA LEU A 328 7.46 -15.11 1.32
C LEU A 328 8.06 -13.79 0.84
N ALA A 329 9.35 -13.78 0.48
CA ALA A 329 10.04 -12.57 -0.01
C ALA A 329 10.25 -12.49 -1.54
N ALA A 330 9.58 -13.29 -2.36
CA ALA A 330 9.86 -13.29 -3.81
C ALA A 330 8.64 -13.30 -4.76
N LEU A 331 7.39 -13.32 -4.30
CA LEU A 331 6.23 -13.39 -5.22
C LEU A 331 5.09 -12.37 -4.97
N GLY A 332 5.24 -11.42 -4.03
CA GLY A 332 4.13 -10.54 -3.61
C GLY A 332 4.26 -9.05 -3.93
N LEU A 333 5.26 -8.60 -4.69
CA LEU A 333 5.51 -7.16 -4.95
C LEU A 333 5.25 -6.71 -6.40
N GLY A 334 4.85 -7.62 -7.29
CA GLY A 334 4.66 -7.32 -8.72
C GLY A 334 3.28 -6.81 -9.13
N VAL A 335 2.22 -7.03 -8.33
CA VAL A 335 0.83 -6.78 -8.78
C VAL A 335 0.19 -5.55 -8.14
N LEU A 336 0.77 -4.96 -7.09
CA LEU A 336 0.21 -3.77 -6.43
C LEU A 336 0.70 -2.42 -7.00
N LEU A 337 1.67 -2.43 -7.92
CA LEU A 337 2.21 -1.21 -8.56
C LEU A 337 1.53 -0.84 -9.89
N VAL A 338 0.56 -1.63 -10.37
CA VAL A 338 -0.19 -1.32 -11.60
C VAL A 338 -1.59 -0.75 -11.31
N SER A 339 -2.09 -0.83 -10.06
CA SER A 339 -3.39 -0.25 -9.68
C SER A 339 -3.32 1.20 -9.18
N ALA A 340 -2.13 1.70 -8.79
CA ALA A 340 -1.99 3.07 -8.27
C ALA A 340 -1.72 4.15 -9.34
N SER A 341 -1.46 3.77 -10.60
CA SER A 341 -1.13 4.71 -11.70
C SER A 341 -2.27 4.96 -12.69
N LYS A 342 -3.45 4.39 -12.45
CA LYS A 342 -4.70 4.79 -13.13
C LYS A 342 -5.59 5.46 -12.10
N GLY A 343 -6.02 6.70 -12.35
CA GLY A 343 -6.84 7.49 -11.43
C GLY A 343 -8.25 6.90 -11.22
N GLY A 344 -8.34 5.81 -10.45
CA GLY A 344 -9.54 5.02 -10.28
C GLY A 344 -10.43 5.51 -9.14
N GLN A 345 -11.73 5.58 -9.41
CA GLN A 345 -12.78 6.03 -8.49
C GLN A 345 -13.19 4.96 -7.48
N ALA A 346 -12.34 3.99 -7.17
CA ALA A 346 -12.72 2.86 -6.32
C ALA A 346 -13.00 3.32 -4.88
N THR A 347 -14.27 3.27 -4.46
CA THR A 347 -14.69 3.49 -3.07
C THR A 347 -14.71 2.21 -2.24
N THR A 348 -14.47 1.06 -2.87
CA THR A 348 -14.23 -0.23 -2.22
C THR A 348 -12.73 -0.50 -2.13
N THR A 349 -12.29 -1.15 -1.06
CA THR A 349 -10.90 -1.59 -0.87
C THR A 349 -10.91 -2.96 -0.20
N ASN A 350 -9.76 -3.66 -0.20
CA ASN A 350 -9.58 -4.91 0.56
C ASN A 350 -10.67 -5.95 0.31
N VAL A 351 -11.06 -6.16 -0.95
CA VAL A 351 -12.02 -7.21 -1.30
C VAL A 351 -11.34 -8.57 -1.08
N VAL A 352 -11.88 -9.36 -0.15
CA VAL A 352 -11.38 -10.71 0.16
C VAL A 352 -12.53 -11.70 0.02
N ALA A 353 -12.33 -12.72 -0.81
CA ALA A 353 -13.20 -13.88 -0.91
C ALA A 353 -12.53 -15.06 -0.21
N GLU A 354 -13.28 -15.78 0.62
CA GLU A 354 -12.79 -16.93 1.39
C GLU A 354 -13.81 -18.06 1.35
N ALA A 355 -13.36 -19.26 1.03
CA ALA A 355 -14.22 -20.44 1.19
C ALA A 355 -14.53 -20.68 2.67
N THR A 356 -15.78 -21.02 2.97
CA THR A 356 -16.28 -21.39 4.29
C THR A 356 -17.32 -22.49 4.14
N SER A 357 -17.91 -22.93 5.25
CA SER A 357 -19.03 -23.84 5.23
C SER A 357 -20.05 -23.48 6.30
N LEU A 358 -21.33 -23.53 5.94
CA LEU A 358 -22.45 -23.34 6.85
C LEU A 358 -23.30 -24.61 6.84
N ASN A 359 -23.47 -25.24 8.01
CA ASN A 359 -24.26 -26.46 8.17
C ASN A 359 -23.86 -27.60 7.20
N GLY A 360 -22.57 -27.71 6.88
CA GLY A 360 -22.05 -28.71 5.95
C GLY A 360 -22.19 -28.36 4.46
N ALA A 361 -22.86 -27.27 4.11
CA ALA A 361 -22.88 -26.75 2.75
C ALA A 361 -21.65 -25.85 2.51
N PRO A 362 -21.02 -25.92 1.32
CA PRO A 362 -19.97 -24.98 0.95
C PRO A 362 -20.55 -23.56 0.84
N GLU A 363 -19.77 -22.55 1.19
CA GLU A 363 -20.16 -21.14 1.12
C GLU A 363 -18.91 -20.32 0.76
N VAL A 364 -19.08 -19.15 0.13
CA VAL A 364 -17.98 -18.19 -0.04
C VAL A 364 -18.34 -16.92 0.70
N ARG A 365 -17.49 -16.54 1.66
CA ARG A 365 -17.58 -15.27 2.36
C ARG A 365 -16.78 -14.22 1.60
N VAL A 366 -17.48 -13.22 1.06
CA VAL A 366 -16.89 -12.05 0.43
C VAL A 366 -16.96 -10.88 1.41
N THR A 367 -15.83 -10.27 1.70
CA THR A 367 -15.72 -9.10 2.58
C THR A 367 -14.98 -7.98 1.88
N TRP A 368 -15.30 -6.73 2.20
CA TRP A 368 -14.58 -5.56 1.68
C TRP A 368 -14.52 -4.47 2.74
N GLY A 369 -13.63 -3.49 2.53
CA GLY A 369 -13.56 -2.28 3.31
C GLY A 369 -14.07 -1.09 2.50
N ASP A 370 -14.66 -0.12 3.19
CA ASP A 370 -14.86 1.20 2.61
C ASP A 370 -13.52 1.89 2.40
N ASN A 371 -13.38 2.59 1.29
CA ASN A 371 -12.39 3.63 1.19
C ASN A 371 -12.82 4.77 2.15
N ILE A 372 -11.95 5.10 3.11
CA ILE A 372 -12.22 6.09 4.18
C ILE A 372 -12.58 7.49 3.66
N PHE A 373 -12.34 7.76 2.37
CA PHE A 373 -12.65 9.02 1.69
C PHE A 373 -13.94 8.98 0.84
N GLY A 374 -14.63 7.83 0.76
CA GLY A 374 -15.71 7.58 -0.18
C GLY A 374 -17.11 7.36 0.42
N GLN A 375 -17.28 7.36 1.74
CA GLN A 375 -18.59 7.00 2.34
C GLN A 375 -19.73 7.97 1.99
N ALA A 376 -19.42 9.24 1.70
CA ALA A 376 -20.45 10.22 1.35
C ALA A 376 -21.07 9.88 -0.02
N GLY A 377 -22.29 9.34 0.00
CA GLY A 377 -23.10 9.08 -1.19
C GLY A 377 -23.06 7.64 -1.71
N VAL A 378 -22.43 6.68 -1.03
CA VAL A 378 -22.63 5.26 -1.39
C VAL A 378 -24.08 4.88 -1.14
N LEU A 379 -24.74 4.42 -2.19
CA LEU A 379 -26.12 3.96 -2.13
C LEU A 379 -26.24 2.45 -1.99
N GLN A 380 -25.33 1.68 -2.60
CA GLN A 380 -25.23 0.22 -2.50
C GLN A 380 -23.91 -0.29 -3.06
N TYR A 381 -23.56 -1.54 -2.71
CA TYR A 381 -22.47 -2.30 -3.30
C TYR A 381 -23.04 -3.35 -4.27
N HIS A 382 -22.36 -3.56 -5.39
CA HIS A 382 -22.61 -4.70 -6.26
C HIS A 382 -21.47 -5.70 -6.13
N VAL A 383 -21.81 -6.97 -6.00
CA VAL A 383 -20.87 -8.08 -5.96
C VAL A 383 -21.02 -8.89 -7.23
N TYR A 384 -19.93 -9.05 -7.98
CA TYR A 384 -19.84 -9.84 -9.21
C TYR A 384 -19.02 -11.11 -8.94
N ARG A 385 -19.27 -12.17 -9.71
CA ARG A 385 -18.55 -13.45 -9.59
C ARG A 385 -18.03 -13.88 -10.96
N LEU A 386 -16.72 -13.98 -11.13
CA LEU A 386 -16.09 -14.45 -12.36
C LEU A 386 -15.81 -15.96 -12.31
N PRO A 387 -15.96 -16.67 -13.44
CA PRO A 387 -16.32 -16.18 -14.77
C PRO A 387 -17.84 -16.12 -15.05
N ASP A 388 -18.69 -16.51 -14.10
CA ASP A 388 -20.12 -16.72 -14.35
C ASP A 388 -20.87 -15.40 -14.68
N PHE A 389 -20.51 -14.32 -13.99
CA PHE A 389 -21.16 -13.01 -14.02
C PHE A 389 -20.11 -11.87 -13.98
N PRO A 390 -19.29 -11.67 -15.04
CA PRO A 390 -18.30 -10.61 -15.07
C PRO A 390 -18.95 -9.22 -15.25
N PRO A 391 -18.39 -8.14 -14.69
CA PRO A 391 -18.87 -6.79 -14.98
C PRO A 391 -18.68 -6.46 -16.46
N GLY A 392 -19.55 -5.61 -17.00
CA GLY A 392 -19.54 -5.26 -18.42
C GLY A 392 -19.97 -6.38 -19.38
N SER A 393 -20.30 -7.58 -18.89
CA SER A 393 -21.02 -8.58 -19.69
C SER A 393 -22.28 -7.93 -20.25
N PRO A 394 -22.57 -8.01 -21.56
CA PRO A 394 -23.83 -7.53 -22.10
C PRO A 394 -24.95 -8.24 -21.34
N GLY A 395 -25.62 -7.50 -20.45
CA GLY A 395 -26.77 -8.04 -19.74
C GLY A 395 -27.74 -8.61 -20.78
N ILE A 396 -28.41 -9.71 -20.44
CA ILE A 396 -29.52 -10.22 -21.24
C ILE A 396 -30.41 -9.01 -21.51
N SER A 397 -30.41 -8.54 -22.76
CA SER A 397 -31.32 -7.51 -23.21
C SER A 397 -32.69 -8.15 -23.07
N THR A 398 -33.32 -7.97 -21.91
CA THR A 398 -34.77 -8.05 -21.82
C THR A 398 -35.21 -6.90 -22.67
N ASN A 399 -35.39 -7.21 -23.95
CA ASN A 399 -35.98 -6.33 -24.91
C ASN A 399 -37.43 -6.16 -24.43
N ASN A 400 -37.62 -5.33 -23.40
CA ASN A 400 -38.90 -4.83 -22.96
C ASN A 400 -39.35 -3.76 -23.95
N GLY A 401 -39.17 -4.05 -25.24
CA GLY A 401 -40.03 -3.53 -26.28
C GLY A 401 -41.40 -4.03 -25.90
N ASN A 402 -42.12 -3.18 -25.16
CA ASN A 402 -43.55 -3.23 -25.08
C ASN A 402 -44.04 -3.19 -26.54
N GLY A 403 -44.20 -4.38 -27.13
CA GLY A 403 -44.72 -4.61 -28.47
C GLY A 403 -46.21 -4.29 -28.55
N ASN A 404 -46.70 -3.33 -27.76
CA ASN A 404 -48.05 -2.81 -27.88
C ASN A 404 -48.03 -1.60 -28.81
N GLY A 405 -47.77 -1.91 -30.08
CA GLY A 405 -47.72 -0.95 -31.18
C GLY A 405 -48.16 -1.56 -32.50
N THR A 406 -48.93 -2.66 -32.49
CA THR A 406 -49.75 -3.04 -33.65
C THR A 406 -51.02 -2.20 -33.68
N GLY A 407 -50.85 -0.88 -33.81
CA GLY A 407 -51.91 -0.01 -34.25
C GLY A 407 -52.14 -0.24 -35.75
N THR A 408 -52.93 -1.24 -36.11
CA THR A 408 -53.62 -1.33 -37.40
C THR A 408 -54.70 -0.24 -37.46
N GLY A 409 -54.26 1.02 -37.55
CA GLY A 409 -55.11 2.16 -37.88
C GLY A 409 -55.09 2.38 -39.38
N GLY A 410 -56.05 1.78 -40.09
CA GLY A 410 -56.33 2.12 -41.49
C GLY A 410 -56.84 3.56 -41.58
N GLY A 411 -55.92 4.49 -41.85
CA GLY A 411 -56.23 5.87 -42.18
C GLY A 411 -55.66 6.22 -43.55
N THR A 412 -56.52 6.25 -44.57
CA THR A 412 -56.18 6.79 -45.89
C THR A 412 -56.08 8.31 -45.80
N GLY A 413 -54.96 8.80 -45.27
CA GLY A 413 -54.58 10.20 -45.28
C GLY A 413 -53.51 10.45 -46.34
N THR A 414 -53.89 11.02 -47.47
CA THR A 414 -52.99 11.60 -48.47
C THR A 414 -52.29 12.82 -47.90
N GLY A 415 -51.21 12.60 -47.17
CA GLY A 415 -50.32 13.64 -46.66
C GLY A 415 -48.91 13.08 -46.55
N GLY A 416 -48.08 13.38 -47.54
CA GLY A 416 -46.67 12.97 -47.59
C GLY A 416 -45.89 13.57 -46.44
N GLY A 417 -45.66 12.76 -45.40
CA GLY A 417 -44.75 13.05 -44.30
C GLY A 417 -44.10 11.75 -43.88
N THR A 418 -42.95 11.44 -44.46
CA THR A 418 -42.08 10.34 -44.04
C THR A 418 -41.49 10.67 -42.67
N GLY A 419 -42.28 10.47 -41.61
CA GLY A 419 -41.80 10.49 -40.24
C GLY A 419 -41.00 9.21 -39.99
N THR A 420 -39.68 9.31 -40.05
CA THR A 420 -38.75 8.25 -39.65
C THR A 420 -39.08 7.84 -38.22
N GLY A 421 -39.53 6.59 -38.05
CA GLY A 421 -39.73 5.99 -36.74
C GLY A 421 -38.44 6.13 -35.93
N GLY A 422 -38.52 6.87 -34.82
CA GLY A 422 -37.40 7.03 -33.91
C GLY A 422 -36.92 5.66 -33.49
N THR A 423 -35.73 5.29 -33.95
CA THR A 423 -34.98 4.18 -33.38
C THR A 423 -34.79 4.52 -31.91
N GLY A 424 -35.58 3.91 -31.03
CA GLY A 424 -35.30 3.92 -29.61
C GLY A 424 -33.88 3.43 -29.46
N THR A 425 -32.96 4.32 -29.11
CA THR A 425 -31.60 3.97 -28.71
C THR A 425 -31.74 3.04 -27.53
N GLY A 426 -31.70 1.74 -27.81
CA GLY A 426 -31.66 0.70 -26.80
C GLY A 426 -30.51 1.03 -25.89
N VAL A 427 -30.84 1.42 -24.66
CA VAL A 427 -29.86 1.72 -23.63
C VAL A 427 -29.23 0.39 -23.28
N VAL A 428 -28.03 0.15 -23.82
CA VAL A 428 -27.21 -1.00 -23.47
C VAL A 428 -26.74 -0.75 -22.04
N ALA A 429 -27.41 -1.39 -21.06
CA ALA A 429 -26.92 -1.42 -19.69
C ALA A 429 -25.57 -2.15 -19.70
N ALA A 430 -24.49 -1.38 -19.70
CA ALA A 430 -23.12 -1.85 -19.83
C ALA A 430 -22.53 -2.41 -18.53
N SER A 431 -23.36 -2.97 -17.64
CA SER A 431 -22.89 -3.59 -16.39
C SER A 431 -23.54 -4.96 -16.26
N GLY A 432 -22.73 -6.00 -16.03
CA GLY A 432 -23.22 -7.37 -15.88
C GLY A 432 -24.24 -7.48 -14.76
N VAL A 433 -24.93 -8.62 -14.64
CA VAL A 433 -25.83 -8.84 -13.50
C VAL A 433 -24.96 -9.19 -12.29
N PRO A 434 -24.95 -8.40 -11.20
CA PRO A 434 -24.21 -8.81 -10.00
C PRO A 434 -24.78 -10.12 -9.45
N VAL A 435 -24.00 -10.91 -8.70
CA VAL A 435 -24.55 -12.03 -7.92
C VAL A 435 -25.28 -11.56 -6.66
N ALA A 436 -24.96 -10.35 -6.18
CA ALA A 436 -25.64 -9.74 -5.06
C ALA A 436 -25.55 -8.21 -5.05
N VAL A 437 -26.54 -7.60 -4.41
CA VAL A 437 -26.56 -6.17 -4.10
C VAL A 437 -26.67 -5.99 -2.60
N VAL A 438 -25.71 -5.28 -2.02
CA VAL A 438 -25.52 -5.18 -0.58
C VAL A 438 -25.69 -3.72 -0.14
N PRO A 439 -26.49 -3.44 0.91
CA PRO A 439 -26.68 -2.07 1.38
C PRO A 439 -25.35 -1.50 1.91
N PRO A 440 -25.18 -0.17 1.93
CA PRO A 440 -23.94 0.49 2.35
C PRO A 440 -23.57 0.24 3.82
N SER A 441 -24.54 -0.23 4.63
CA SER A 441 -24.32 -0.61 6.03
C SER A 441 -23.73 -2.02 6.20
N SER A 442 -23.56 -2.78 5.12
CA SER A 442 -23.00 -4.13 5.16
C SER A 442 -21.83 -4.27 4.20
N HIS A 443 -20.80 -4.96 4.69
CA HIS A 443 -19.53 -5.19 4.02
C HIS A 443 -19.20 -6.67 3.87
N VAL A 444 -20.23 -7.50 4.01
CA VAL A 444 -20.14 -8.94 3.96
C VAL A 444 -21.26 -9.47 3.08
N TYR A 445 -20.90 -10.36 2.17
CA TYR A 445 -21.81 -11.16 1.37
C TYR A 445 -21.44 -12.64 1.54
N LEU A 446 -22.45 -13.49 1.67
CA LEU A 446 -22.30 -14.94 1.73
C LEU A 446 -22.90 -15.52 0.45
N ASP A 447 -22.04 -16.03 -0.42
CA ASP A 447 -22.46 -16.70 -1.64
C ASP A 447 -22.66 -18.19 -1.37
N GLN A 448 -23.66 -18.80 -1.99
CA GLN A 448 -24.09 -20.18 -1.72
C GLN A 448 -24.24 -20.99 -3.01
N PRO A 449 -24.19 -22.34 -2.94
CA PRO A 449 -24.27 -23.19 -4.12
C PRO A 449 -25.68 -23.20 -4.72
N THR A 450 -25.74 -23.51 -6.01
CA THR A 450 -27.00 -23.70 -6.73
C THR A 450 -27.85 -24.84 -6.13
N PRO A 451 -29.18 -24.66 -5.99
CA PRO A 451 -29.95 -23.45 -6.32
C PRO A 451 -29.92 -22.44 -5.17
N PHE A 452 -29.38 -21.25 -5.43
CA PHE A 452 -29.45 -20.13 -4.49
C PHE A 452 -30.00 -18.89 -5.22
N ASP A 453 -31.16 -18.42 -4.76
CA ASP A 453 -31.87 -17.29 -5.34
C ASP A 453 -31.61 -16.01 -4.53
N SER A 454 -30.47 -15.35 -4.74
CA SER A 454 -30.18 -14.08 -4.06
C SER A 454 -31.14 -12.95 -4.49
N TYR A 455 -31.70 -13.04 -5.71
CA TYR A 455 -32.60 -12.03 -6.28
C TYR A 455 -34.08 -12.22 -5.99
N ALA A 456 -34.49 -13.35 -5.42
CA ALA A 456 -35.91 -13.57 -5.10
C ALA A 456 -36.44 -12.58 -4.05
N THR A 457 -35.56 -11.99 -3.24
CA THR A 457 -35.92 -11.09 -2.12
C THR A 457 -35.48 -9.64 -2.31
N ILE A 458 -34.51 -9.35 -3.16
CA ILE A 458 -33.99 -7.98 -3.35
C ILE A 458 -34.77 -7.33 -4.49
N GLY A 459 -35.65 -6.37 -4.17
CA GLY A 459 -36.63 -5.71 -5.06
C GLY A 459 -36.06 -4.85 -6.19
N GLY A 460 -35.10 -5.38 -6.94
CA GLY A 460 -34.34 -4.70 -7.99
C GLY A 460 -33.03 -4.10 -7.50
N PHE A 461 -32.17 -3.70 -8.44
CA PHE A 461 -30.93 -3.00 -8.16
C PHE A 461 -30.86 -1.69 -8.96
N MET A 462 -30.17 -0.68 -8.42
CA MET A 462 -29.91 0.54 -9.16
C MET A 462 -28.93 0.28 -10.29
N THR A 463 -29.37 0.58 -11.50
CA THR A 463 -28.48 0.70 -12.66
C THR A 463 -28.03 2.15 -12.75
N GLY A 464 -26.73 2.41 -12.80
CA GLY A 464 -26.21 3.77 -13.01
C GLY A 464 -26.70 4.32 -14.35
N PHE A 465 -27.73 5.17 -14.34
CA PHE A 465 -28.19 5.84 -15.55
C PHE A 465 -27.26 7.02 -15.83
N ASN A 466 -26.44 6.90 -16.88
CA ASN A 466 -25.56 7.96 -17.34
C ASN A 466 -26.23 8.85 -18.42
N GLY A 467 -27.57 8.90 -18.43
CA GLY A 467 -28.34 9.59 -19.46
C GLY A 467 -29.55 10.29 -18.87
N SER A 468 -29.57 11.61 -19.00
CA SER A 468 -30.76 12.44 -18.85
C SER A 468 -31.77 12.05 -19.93
N ALA A 469 -32.53 10.97 -19.74
CA ALA A 469 -33.70 10.73 -20.54
C ALA A 469 -34.76 11.76 -20.13
N ALA A 470 -34.63 12.97 -20.69
CA ALA A 470 -35.73 13.90 -20.74
C ALA A 470 -36.79 13.28 -21.66
N THR A 471 -37.62 12.39 -21.12
CA THR A 471 -38.92 12.05 -21.70
C THR A 471 -39.83 13.26 -21.54
N GLY A 472 -39.48 14.34 -22.24
CA GLY A 472 -40.44 15.37 -22.60
C GLY A 472 -41.45 14.69 -23.50
N SER A 473 -42.59 14.28 -22.94
CA SER A 473 -43.79 14.02 -23.72
C SER A 473 -44.16 15.35 -24.38
N LEU A 474 -43.63 15.57 -25.59
CA LEU A 474 -44.13 16.61 -26.48
C LEU A 474 -45.51 16.13 -26.92
N THR A 475 -46.53 16.42 -26.11
CA THR A 475 -47.90 16.44 -26.60
C THR A 475 -47.95 17.41 -27.76
N SER A 476 -48.08 16.86 -28.97
CA SER A 476 -48.26 17.60 -30.21
C SER A 476 -49.61 18.32 -30.20
N GLY A 477 -49.67 19.44 -29.49
CA GLY A 477 -50.78 20.38 -29.55
C GLY A 477 -50.69 21.20 -30.83
N THR A 478 -51.64 20.96 -31.74
CA THR A 478 -51.90 21.73 -32.95
C THR A 478 -51.99 23.22 -32.63
N THR A 479 -51.20 24.04 -33.34
CA THR A 479 -51.34 25.50 -33.53
C THR A 479 -52.15 26.22 -32.45
N GLY A 480 -51.54 26.42 -31.27
CA GLY A 480 -52.09 27.23 -30.21
C GLY A 480 -50.95 27.70 -29.31
N THR A 481 -50.95 28.97 -28.96
CA THR A 481 -49.95 29.71 -28.17
C THR A 481 -49.83 29.21 -26.72
N GLY A 482 -49.61 27.91 -26.52
CA GLY A 482 -49.50 27.27 -25.22
C GLY A 482 -48.09 27.38 -24.65
N THR A 483 -47.96 28.15 -23.57
CA THR A 483 -46.81 28.19 -22.66
C THR A 483 -46.70 26.84 -21.93
N GLY A 484 -46.07 25.86 -22.56
CA GLY A 484 -45.77 24.57 -21.93
C GLY A 484 -44.63 24.70 -20.93
N THR A 485 -44.93 24.74 -19.64
CA THR A 485 -43.96 24.58 -18.56
C THR A 485 -43.53 23.12 -18.49
N GLY A 486 -42.50 22.74 -19.25
CA GLY A 486 -41.86 21.44 -19.11
C GLY A 486 -41.16 21.35 -17.75
N THR A 487 -41.76 20.66 -16.79
CA THR A 487 -41.09 20.28 -15.54
C THR A 487 -40.04 19.22 -15.85
N SER A 488 -38.77 19.59 -15.89
CA SER A 488 -37.69 18.61 -15.92
C SER A 488 -37.69 17.88 -14.57
N THR A 489 -38.21 16.66 -14.53
CA THR A 489 -38.01 15.78 -13.38
C THR A 489 -36.52 15.49 -13.27
N SER A 490 -35.92 15.87 -12.14
CA SER A 490 -34.53 15.57 -11.79
C SER A 490 -34.29 14.07 -11.97
N GLY A 491 -33.31 13.70 -12.81
CA GLY A 491 -32.90 12.31 -12.99
C GLY A 491 -32.41 11.75 -11.66
N GLY A 492 -33.18 10.86 -11.05
CA GLY A 492 -32.75 10.07 -9.91
C GLY A 492 -32.12 8.75 -10.36
N CYS A 493 -31.42 8.06 -9.46
CA CYS A 493 -30.95 6.69 -9.74
C CYS A 493 -32.17 5.79 -9.97
N GLY A 494 -32.33 5.28 -11.19
CA GLY A 494 -33.42 4.36 -11.51
C GLY A 494 -33.12 2.95 -10.98
N PHE A 495 -34.16 2.30 -10.46
CA PHE A 495 -34.11 0.90 -10.05
C PHE A 495 -34.58 0.03 -11.21
N THR A 496 -33.80 -1.00 -11.54
CA THR A 496 -34.23 -2.04 -12.47
C THR A 496 -34.55 -3.29 -11.65
N SER A 497 -35.81 -3.73 -11.68
CA SER A 497 -36.19 -5.05 -11.18
C SER A 497 -35.92 -6.10 -12.27
N ILE A 498 -35.14 -7.14 -11.96
CA ILE A 498 -35.07 -8.32 -12.82
C ILE A 498 -36.35 -9.14 -12.57
N SER A 499 -37.18 -9.30 -13.60
CA SER A 499 -38.32 -10.23 -13.53
C SER A 499 -37.84 -11.64 -13.89
N GLY A 500 -37.49 -12.45 -12.88
CA GLY A 500 -37.16 -13.86 -13.05
C GLY A 500 -36.16 -14.38 -12.02
N PHE A 501 -36.29 -15.65 -11.65
CA PHE A 501 -35.28 -16.35 -10.85
C PHE A 501 -34.08 -16.65 -11.75
N LEU A 502 -32.99 -15.92 -11.57
CA LEU A 502 -31.70 -16.33 -12.07
C LEU A 502 -31.05 -17.14 -10.97
N ASP A 503 -30.81 -18.42 -11.23
CA ASP A 503 -29.99 -19.25 -10.34
C ASP A 503 -28.57 -18.72 -10.40
N THR A 504 -28.21 -17.93 -9.39
CA THR A 504 -26.89 -17.33 -9.27
C THR A 504 -25.98 -18.15 -8.37
N GLY A 505 -26.40 -19.35 -7.94
CA GLY A 505 -25.55 -20.18 -7.08
C GLY A 505 -24.27 -20.62 -7.78
N PHE A 506 -23.23 -20.93 -7.00
CA PHE A 506 -21.99 -21.47 -7.56
C PHE A 506 -22.03 -23.00 -7.64
N THR A 507 -21.14 -23.56 -8.46
CA THR A 507 -20.81 -25.00 -8.43
C THR A 507 -19.64 -25.25 -7.47
N PRO A 508 -19.79 -26.12 -6.45
CA PRO A 508 -18.70 -26.50 -5.55
C PRO A 508 -17.49 -27.07 -6.29
N GLY A 509 -16.30 -26.79 -5.78
CA GLY A 509 -15.02 -27.28 -6.31
C GLY A 509 -14.48 -26.53 -7.53
N LYS A 510 -15.18 -25.51 -8.03
CA LYS A 510 -14.68 -24.57 -9.03
C LYS A 510 -14.17 -23.32 -8.31
N SER A 511 -13.01 -22.80 -8.72
CA SER A 511 -12.47 -21.55 -8.17
C SER A 511 -13.16 -20.34 -8.79
N TYR A 512 -13.49 -19.35 -7.96
CA TYR A 512 -14.12 -18.11 -8.39
C TYR A 512 -13.32 -16.91 -7.92
N GLN A 513 -13.35 -15.84 -8.71
CA GLN A 513 -12.89 -14.52 -8.30
C GLN A 513 -14.11 -13.62 -8.15
N TYR A 514 -14.14 -12.79 -7.11
CA TYR A 514 -15.23 -11.85 -6.87
C TYR A 514 -14.76 -10.44 -7.13
N GLU A 515 -15.66 -9.59 -7.61
CA GLU A 515 -15.39 -8.17 -7.81
C GLU A 515 -16.46 -7.35 -7.11
N VAL A 516 -16.07 -6.28 -6.41
CA VAL A 516 -17.02 -5.40 -5.72
C VAL A 516 -16.90 -4.00 -6.26
N THR A 517 -18.02 -3.45 -6.74
CA THR A 517 -18.19 -2.04 -7.10
C THR A 517 -19.11 -1.36 -6.08
N ALA A 518 -19.08 -0.04 -6.04
CA ALA A 518 -20.06 0.77 -5.30
C ALA A 518 -20.84 1.66 -6.26
N ILE A 519 -22.10 1.91 -5.93
CA ILE A 519 -22.93 2.93 -6.60
C ILE A 519 -22.91 4.20 -5.75
N LEU A 520 -22.42 5.30 -6.31
CA LEU A 520 -22.30 6.60 -5.65
C LEU A 520 -23.31 7.59 -6.22
N ALA A 521 -24.06 8.28 -5.36
CA ALA A 521 -24.79 9.50 -5.70
C ALA A 521 -23.87 10.72 -5.53
N ARG A 522 -23.58 11.41 -6.63
CA ARG A 522 -22.86 12.69 -6.61
C ARG A 522 -23.79 13.79 -7.12
N GLN A 523 -23.88 14.88 -6.37
CA GLN A 523 -24.47 16.09 -6.92
C GLN A 523 -23.59 16.56 -8.07
N GLN A 524 -24.13 16.60 -9.28
CA GLN A 524 -23.43 17.21 -10.40
C GLN A 524 -23.13 18.66 -10.01
N PRO A 525 -21.87 19.13 -10.13
CA PRO A 525 -21.62 20.55 -10.11
C PRO A 525 -22.56 21.15 -11.14
N ILE A 526 -23.36 22.15 -10.75
CA ILE A 526 -24.14 22.92 -11.71
C ILE A 526 -23.11 23.68 -12.53
N VAL A 527 -22.51 23.01 -13.51
CA VAL A 527 -21.98 23.67 -14.68
C VAL A 527 -23.22 24.25 -15.32
N SER A 528 -23.54 25.48 -14.95
CA SER A 528 -24.37 26.31 -15.79
C SER A 528 -23.69 26.23 -17.15
N SER A 529 -24.26 25.46 -18.06
CA SER A 529 -23.96 25.63 -19.46
C SER A 529 -24.40 27.05 -19.74
N GLY A 530 -23.47 28.00 -19.55
CA GLY A 530 -23.49 29.28 -20.21
C GLY A 530 -23.40 28.92 -21.68
N GLY A 531 -24.53 28.50 -22.23
CA GLY A 531 -24.72 28.36 -23.64
C GLY A 531 -24.41 29.73 -24.18
N ASN A 532 -23.24 29.85 -24.77
CA ASN A 532 -23.03 30.75 -25.88
C ASN A 532 -24.14 30.44 -26.89
N THR A 533 -25.32 31.02 -26.69
CA THR A 533 -26.18 31.41 -27.80
C THR A 533 -25.43 32.57 -28.45
N GLY A 534 -24.32 32.23 -29.11
CA GLY A 534 -23.79 33.02 -30.19
C GLY A 534 -24.88 33.04 -31.25
N GLY A 535 -25.74 34.06 -31.16
CA GLY A 535 -26.64 34.44 -32.22
C GLY A 535 -25.81 34.66 -33.46
N VAL A 536 -25.82 33.68 -34.35
CA VAL A 536 -25.47 33.90 -35.75
C VAL A 536 -26.51 34.87 -36.26
N GLY A 537 -26.05 36.08 -36.61
CA GLY A 537 -26.88 37.15 -37.12
C GLY A 537 -27.62 36.72 -38.39
N GLY A 538 -28.89 36.39 -38.25
CA GLY A 538 -29.88 36.52 -39.30
C GLY A 538 -30.37 37.96 -39.30
N ILE A 539 -29.95 38.75 -40.30
CA ILE A 539 -30.48 40.08 -40.59
C ILE A 539 -31.94 39.92 -41.01
N GLY A 540 -32.85 40.11 -40.06
CA GLY A 540 -34.27 40.35 -40.33
C GLY A 540 -34.54 41.85 -40.26
N THR A 541 -34.79 42.48 -41.42
CA THR A 541 -35.21 43.87 -41.52
C THR A 541 -36.62 44.05 -40.97
N GLY A 542 -36.73 44.38 -39.69
CA GLY A 542 -37.92 44.90 -39.04
C GLY A 542 -37.82 46.40 -38.84
N THR A 543 -38.55 47.15 -39.66
CA THR A 543 -38.70 48.60 -39.61
C THR A 543 -39.48 49.03 -38.35
N GLY A 544 -38.88 49.91 -37.54
CA GLY A 544 -39.62 50.83 -36.67
C GLY A 544 -39.48 50.58 -35.16
N GLY A 545 -38.71 51.44 -34.49
CA GLY A 545 -38.81 51.62 -33.04
C GLY A 545 -37.51 52.00 -32.36
N ILE A 546 -37.33 53.30 -32.10
CA ILE A 546 -36.21 53.86 -31.32
C ILE A 546 -36.46 53.60 -29.83
N GLY A 547 -35.45 53.07 -29.13
CA GLY A 547 -35.44 52.97 -27.67
C GLY A 547 -34.13 52.40 -27.15
N THR A 548 -33.10 53.24 -27.04
CA THR A 548 -31.83 52.91 -26.38
C THR A 548 -31.98 52.97 -24.87
N GLY A 549 -31.75 51.85 -24.20
CA GLY A 549 -31.61 51.76 -22.74
C GLY A 549 -30.68 50.62 -22.37
N THR A 550 -29.38 50.86 -22.48
CA THR A 550 -28.31 49.91 -22.13
C THR A 550 -27.93 50.07 -20.67
N GLY A 551 -28.00 48.99 -19.89
CA GLY A 551 -27.20 48.77 -18.68
C GLY A 551 -27.69 49.42 -17.38
N GLY A 552 -28.46 48.67 -16.60
CA GLY A 552 -28.71 49.00 -15.19
C GLY A 552 -29.18 47.78 -14.41
N ILE A 553 -28.42 47.39 -13.38
CA ILE A 553 -28.90 46.50 -12.30
C ILE A 553 -29.76 47.39 -11.40
N GLY A 554 -31.07 47.18 -11.37
CA GLY A 554 -32.00 47.99 -10.59
C GLY A 554 -33.02 47.14 -9.85
N THR A 555 -33.16 47.37 -8.55
CA THR A 555 -34.28 46.90 -7.74
C THR A 555 -35.40 47.95 -7.81
N GLY A 556 -36.50 47.63 -8.48
CA GLY A 556 -37.64 48.54 -8.59
C GLY A 556 -38.96 47.80 -8.83
N THR A 557 -39.99 48.22 -8.11
CA THR A 557 -41.40 47.82 -8.30
C THR A 557 -42.03 48.73 -9.36
N GLY A 558 -42.25 48.21 -10.57
CA GLY A 558 -42.90 48.97 -11.65
C GLY A 558 -43.55 48.05 -12.68
N ILE A 559 -44.65 48.52 -13.26
CA ILE A 559 -45.39 47.85 -14.34
C ILE A 559 -44.78 48.30 -15.67
N GLY A 560 -44.03 47.41 -16.33
CA GLY A 560 -43.42 47.67 -17.62
C GLY A 560 -42.99 46.40 -18.34
N THR A 561 -43.07 46.41 -19.68
CA THR A 561 -42.60 45.32 -20.55
C THR A 561 -41.13 45.54 -20.90
N GLY A 562 -40.23 44.79 -20.26
CA GLY A 562 -38.79 44.84 -20.54
C GLY A 562 -38.10 43.50 -20.27
N THR A 563 -37.08 43.18 -21.05
CA THR A 563 -36.19 42.02 -20.86
C THR A 563 -35.11 42.37 -19.84
N GLY A 564 -35.25 41.91 -18.60
CA GLY A 564 -34.29 42.14 -17.53
C GLY A 564 -34.20 40.96 -16.57
N ILE A 565 -33.02 40.78 -15.95
CA ILE A 565 -32.78 39.81 -14.87
C ILE A 565 -33.06 40.52 -13.55
N GLY A 566 -34.18 40.22 -12.89
CA GLY A 566 -34.55 40.84 -11.61
C GLY A 566 -35.56 40.01 -10.80
N THR A 567 -35.46 40.10 -9.47
CA THR A 567 -36.40 39.46 -8.52
C THR A 567 -37.45 40.49 -8.08
N GLY A 568 -38.66 40.44 -8.66
CA GLY A 568 -39.76 41.34 -8.30
C GLY A 568 -41.14 40.73 -8.55
N THR A 569 -42.10 41.02 -7.68
CA THR A 569 -43.52 40.62 -7.79
C THR A 569 -44.29 41.68 -8.59
N GLY A 570 -44.62 41.38 -9.85
CA GLY A 570 -45.45 42.22 -10.71
C GLY A 570 -46.24 41.39 -11.72
N ILE A 571 -47.46 41.86 -12.07
CA ILE A 571 -48.32 41.24 -13.08
C ILE A 571 -47.97 41.86 -14.44
N GLY A 572 -47.31 41.10 -15.31
CA GLY A 572 -47.01 41.48 -16.68
C GLY A 572 -46.76 40.27 -17.56
N ASN A 573 -47.12 40.35 -18.85
CA ASN A 573 -46.77 39.35 -19.86
C ASN A 573 -45.26 39.44 -20.17
N GLY A 574 -44.43 38.86 -19.31
CA GLY A 574 -42.99 38.75 -19.49
C GLY A 574 -42.58 37.30 -19.74
N THR A 575 -41.68 37.08 -20.71
CA THR A 575 -40.94 35.82 -20.84
C THR A 575 -39.93 35.74 -19.69
N GLY A 576 -40.34 35.17 -18.56
CA GLY A 576 -39.47 34.95 -17.40
C GLY A 576 -38.52 33.78 -17.63
N THR A 577 -37.22 34.01 -17.56
CA THR A 577 -36.22 32.95 -17.43
C THR A 577 -36.17 32.50 -15.97
N GLY A 578 -36.97 31.49 -15.62
CA GLY A 578 -36.86 30.84 -14.32
C GLY A 578 -35.59 30.00 -14.28
N THR A 579 -34.63 30.36 -13.43
CA THR A 579 -33.52 29.47 -13.05
C THR A 579 -34.05 28.41 -12.10
N GLY A 580 -34.47 27.25 -12.64
CA GLY A 580 -34.74 26.09 -11.81
C GLY A 580 -33.44 25.57 -11.22
N THR A 581 -33.28 25.64 -9.90
CA THR A 581 -32.24 24.91 -9.16
C THR A 581 -32.63 23.43 -9.08
N GLY A 582 -32.50 22.73 -10.20
CA GLY A 582 -32.58 21.27 -10.22
C GLY A 582 -31.29 20.70 -9.62
N SER A 583 -31.39 20.02 -8.48
CA SER A 583 -30.30 19.16 -7.98
C SER A 583 -30.22 17.92 -8.87
N ASN A 584 -29.36 17.96 -9.89
CA ASN A 584 -29.07 16.78 -10.69
C ASN A 584 -28.14 15.87 -9.88
N VAL A 585 -28.64 14.69 -9.49
CA VAL A 585 -27.86 13.64 -8.85
C VAL A 585 -27.38 12.70 -9.95
N LEU A 586 -26.06 12.60 -10.14
CA LEU A 586 -25.47 11.58 -11.00
C LEU A 586 -25.12 10.35 -10.16
N CYS A 587 -25.52 9.18 -10.65
CA CYS A 587 -25.20 7.91 -10.03
C CYS A 587 -24.06 7.27 -10.81
N ILE A 588 -22.93 7.05 -10.16
CA ILE A 588 -21.71 6.50 -10.78
C ILE A 588 -21.41 5.16 -10.13
N GLU A 589 -21.24 4.11 -10.94
CA GLU A 589 -20.65 2.85 -10.48
C GLU A 589 -19.12 3.00 -10.49
N THR A 590 -18.48 2.66 -9.39
CA THR A 590 -17.02 2.73 -9.28
C THR A 590 -16.35 1.61 -10.07
N ASP A 591 -15.05 1.76 -10.33
CA ASP A 591 -14.25 0.67 -10.88
C ASP A 591 -14.35 -0.58 -9.98
N PRO A 592 -14.48 -1.79 -10.57
CA PRO A 592 -14.54 -3.03 -9.82
C PRO A 592 -13.21 -3.31 -9.12
N VAL A 593 -13.28 -3.72 -7.87
CA VAL A 593 -12.10 -4.16 -7.10
C VAL A 593 -12.13 -5.68 -6.98
N PRO A 594 -11.16 -6.40 -7.57
CA PRO A 594 -11.14 -7.85 -7.52
C PRO A 594 -10.64 -8.39 -6.19
N SER A 595 -11.21 -9.51 -5.77
CA SER A 595 -10.67 -10.41 -4.77
C SER A 595 -9.59 -11.30 -5.40
N ASN A 596 -8.95 -12.12 -4.57
CA ASN A 596 -8.25 -13.31 -5.04
C ASN A 596 -9.25 -14.47 -5.28
N PHE A 597 -8.74 -15.62 -5.74
CA PHE A 597 -9.53 -16.83 -5.91
C PHE A 597 -10.00 -17.41 -4.57
N ALA A 598 -11.25 -17.91 -4.59
CA ALA A 598 -11.85 -18.71 -3.54
C ALA A 598 -12.51 -19.94 -4.15
N THR A 599 -12.16 -21.12 -3.64
CA THR A 599 -12.69 -22.39 -4.10
C THR A 599 -13.65 -22.96 -3.05
N PRO A 600 -14.98 -22.80 -3.21
CA PRO A 600 -15.96 -23.36 -2.27
C PRO A 600 -15.87 -24.89 -2.26
N ILE A 601 -15.51 -25.46 -1.11
CA ILE A 601 -15.31 -26.89 -0.91
C ILE A 601 -16.29 -27.39 0.14
N THR A 602 -17.00 -28.47 -0.16
CA THR A 602 -17.82 -29.16 0.83
C THR A 602 -16.91 -29.78 1.90
N PRO A 603 -17.23 -29.66 3.21
CA PRO A 603 -16.44 -30.30 4.26
C PRO A 603 -16.16 -31.78 3.96
N VAL A 604 -14.91 -32.18 4.23
CA VAL A 604 -14.46 -33.56 4.07
C VAL A 604 -15.23 -34.48 5.02
N ASN A 605 -15.48 -35.72 4.62
CA ASN A 605 -16.02 -36.72 5.54
C ASN A 605 -14.90 -37.69 5.98
N PRO A 606 -14.48 -37.66 7.26
CA PRO A 606 -13.57 -38.67 7.79
C PRO A 606 -14.25 -40.05 7.79
N THR A 607 -13.57 -41.09 7.32
CA THR A 607 -14.14 -42.46 7.22
C THR A 607 -13.56 -43.41 8.26
N ALA A 608 -12.27 -43.30 8.59
CA ALA A 608 -11.66 -44.04 9.71
C ALA A 608 -10.59 -43.19 10.42
N PRO A 609 -10.33 -43.41 11.71
CA PRO A 609 -11.09 -44.28 12.63
C PRO A 609 -12.51 -43.74 12.91
N ALA A 610 -13.49 -44.63 13.06
CA ALA A 610 -14.86 -44.21 13.39
C ALA A 610 -14.94 -43.53 14.78
N ALA A 611 -15.94 -42.68 14.98
CA ALA A 611 -16.15 -42.01 16.25
C ALA A 611 -16.27 -43.03 17.41
N GLY A 612 -15.46 -42.86 18.45
CA GLY A 612 -15.41 -43.73 19.63
C GLY A 612 -14.53 -44.98 19.46
N ALA A 613 -13.87 -45.17 18.31
CA ALA A 613 -12.97 -46.30 18.12
C ALA A 613 -11.77 -46.28 19.09
N SER A 614 -11.23 -47.47 19.37
CA SER A 614 -9.95 -47.62 20.04
C SER A 614 -8.84 -47.75 18.98
N VAL A 615 -7.83 -46.87 19.04
CA VAL A 615 -6.85 -46.69 17.95
C VAL A 615 -5.43 -46.84 18.48
N ASP A 616 -4.58 -47.59 17.78
CA ASP A 616 -3.15 -47.59 18.06
C ASP A 616 -2.51 -46.28 17.62
N ILE A 617 -2.20 -45.44 18.61
CA ILE A 617 -1.61 -44.11 18.39
C ILE A 617 -0.15 -44.15 17.93
N ARG A 618 0.51 -45.33 17.89
CA ARG A 618 1.85 -45.50 17.32
C ARG A 618 1.83 -45.67 15.80
N SER A 619 0.67 -46.01 15.25
CA SER A 619 0.45 -46.29 13.82
C SER A 619 -0.81 -45.58 13.31
N PHE A 620 -1.05 -44.35 13.78
CA PHE A 620 -2.23 -43.57 13.43
C PHE A 620 -2.26 -43.27 11.94
N ASN A 621 -3.26 -43.80 11.24
CA ASN A 621 -3.44 -43.63 9.80
C ASN A 621 -4.92 -43.43 9.45
N PRO A 622 -5.46 -42.20 9.60
CA PRO A 622 -6.85 -41.92 9.28
C PRO A 622 -7.09 -41.98 7.78
N THR A 623 -8.34 -42.26 7.40
CA THR A 623 -8.81 -42.21 6.02
C THR A 623 -10.00 -41.27 5.91
N TRP A 624 -10.17 -40.69 4.73
CA TRP A 624 -11.25 -39.75 4.39
C TRP A 624 -11.59 -39.83 2.90
N THR A 625 -12.65 -39.16 2.47
CA THR A 625 -12.98 -39.05 1.04
C THR A 625 -12.47 -37.73 0.47
N SER A 626 -11.91 -37.75 -0.76
CA SER A 626 -11.56 -36.55 -1.51
C SER A 626 -12.79 -35.67 -1.74
N ARG A 627 -12.56 -34.39 -2.06
CA ARG A 627 -13.58 -33.42 -2.44
C ARG A 627 -13.12 -32.75 -3.73
N VAL A 628 -14.05 -32.53 -4.66
CA VAL A 628 -13.74 -31.79 -5.90
C VAL A 628 -13.26 -30.37 -5.56
N GLY A 629 -12.18 -29.94 -6.21
CA GLY A 629 -11.53 -28.65 -5.97
C GLY A 629 -10.59 -28.61 -4.75
N ALA A 630 -10.48 -29.69 -3.97
CA ALA A 630 -9.51 -29.80 -2.89
C ALA A 630 -8.25 -30.56 -3.36
N ASP A 631 -7.13 -29.86 -3.41
CA ASP A 631 -5.81 -30.41 -3.74
C ASP A 631 -4.90 -30.59 -2.51
N LEU A 632 -5.23 -29.95 -1.39
CA LEU A 632 -4.47 -30.01 -0.16
C LEU A 632 -5.38 -30.28 1.03
N PHE A 633 -5.03 -31.33 1.76
CA PHE A 633 -5.64 -31.70 3.02
C PHE A 633 -4.69 -31.42 4.19
N VAL A 634 -5.27 -31.16 5.36
CA VAL A 634 -4.56 -31.20 6.63
C VAL A 634 -5.31 -32.13 7.58
N VAL A 635 -4.57 -33.04 8.20
CA VAL A 635 -5.05 -33.84 9.32
C VAL A 635 -4.62 -33.16 10.60
N GLU A 636 -5.58 -32.78 11.42
CA GLU A 636 -5.32 -32.22 12.75
C GLU A 636 -5.73 -33.20 13.83
N VAL A 637 -4.87 -33.36 14.84
CA VAL A 637 -5.14 -34.15 16.04
C VAL A 637 -4.96 -33.25 17.25
N SER A 638 -5.89 -33.29 18.21
CA SER A 638 -5.81 -32.52 19.45
C SER A 638 -6.42 -33.27 20.63
N THR A 639 -6.00 -32.90 21.85
CA THR A 639 -6.66 -33.31 23.10
C THR A 639 -7.86 -32.40 23.45
N ASP A 640 -8.02 -31.27 22.75
CA ASP A 640 -9.14 -30.33 22.90
C ASP A 640 -10.11 -30.44 21.73
N ARG A 641 -11.38 -30.75 22.00
CA ARG A 641 -12.45 -30.86 21.01
C ARG A 641 -12.65 -29.59 20.19
N THR A 642 -12.33 -28.42 20.75
CA THR A 642 -12.61 -27.12 20.10
C THR A 642 -11.54 -26.71 19.08
N PHE A 643 -10.35 -27.33 19.12
CA PHE A 643 -9.19 -26.97 18.30
C PHE A 643 -8.86 -25.47 18.36
N LYS A 644 -9.10 -24.81 19.50
CA LYS A 644 -8.81 -23.37 19.67
C LYS A 644 -7.39 -23.11 20.16
N ASN A 645 -6.76 -24.06 20.85
CA ASN A 645 -5.41 -23.90 21.38
C ASN A 645 -4.36 -24.48 20.41
N PRO A 646 -3.66 -23.66 19.61
CA PRO A 646 -2.71 -24.15 18.61
C PRO A 646 -1.51 -24.90 19.21
N LYS A 647 -1.21 -24.73 20.51
CA LYS A 647 -0.09 -25.41 21.17
C LYS A 647 -0.29 -26.91 21.32
N ILE A 648 -1.53 -27.38 21.27
CA ILE A 648 -1.91 -28.79 21.44
C ILE A 648 -2.56 -29.38 20.18
N ILE A 649 -2.30 -28.78 19.02
CA ILE A 649 -2.77 -29.27 17.72
C ILE A 649 -1.56 -29.81 16.96
N TYR A 650 -1.55 -31.11 16.73
CA TYR A 650 -0.63 -31.76 15.81
C TYR A 650 -1.22 -31.74 14.39
N GLN A 651 -0.43 -31.33 13.40
CA GLN A 651 -0.87 -31.17 12.01
C GLN A 651 0.00 -31.96 11.05
N VAL A 652 -0.64 -32.60 10.06
CA VAL A 652 0.04 -33.27 8.93
C VAL A 652 -0.66 -32.87 7.64
N GLN A 653 0.09 -32.32 6.67
CA GLN A 653 -0.46 -31.95 5.37
C GLN A 653 -0.29 -33.08 4.36
N VAL A 654 -1.28 -33.24 3.47
CA VAL A 654 -1.33 -34.30 2.46
C VAL A 654 -1.91 -33.72 1.17
N PHE A 655 -1.23 -33.90 0.04
CA PHE A 655 -1.78 -33.56 -1.26
C PHE A 655 -2.82 -34.60 -1.71
N SER A 656 -3.90 -34.14 -2.31
CA SER A 656 -4.96 -34.97 -2.86
C SER A 656 -4.44 -35.84 -4.00
N THR A 657 -4.82 -37.11 -4.01
CA THR A 657 -4.57 -38.00 -5.16
C THR A 657 -5.65 -37.85 -6.26
N ALA A 658 -6.73 -37.11 -5.97
CA ALA A 658 -7.87 -36.96 -6.86
C ALA A 658 -8.54 -35.57 -6.73
N PRO A 659 -7.83 -34.47 -7.06
CA PRO A 659 -8.33 -33.10 -6.86
C PRO A 659 -9.58 -32.75 -7.69
N THR A 660 -9.85 -33.50 -8.76
CA THR A 660 -10.99 -33.27 -9.68
C THR A 660 -12.16 -34.24 -9.45
N GLN A 661 -12.08 -35.13 -8.46
CA GLN A 661 -13.11 -36.14 -8.20
C GLN A 661 -13.51 -36.13 -6.72
N ASP A 662 -14.82 -36.25 -6.47
CA ASP A 662 -15.36 -36.42 -5.12
C ASP A 662 -15.42 -37.91 -4.74
N GLY A 663 -15.29 -38.22 -3.46
CA GLY A 663 -15.50 -39.59 -2.95
C GLY A 663 -14.33 -40.57 -3.05
N VAL A 664 -13.17 -40.18 -3.61
CA VAL A 664 -11.99 -41.07 -3.71
C VAL A 664 -11.32 -41.19 -2.33
N ALA A 665 -11.08 -42.40 -1.87
CA ALA A 665 -10.42 -42.63 -0.58
C ALA A 665 -9.02 -42.00 -0.52
N GLN A 666 -8.77 -41.24 0.53
CA GLN A 666 -7.50 -40.60 0.85
C GLN A 666 -6.98 -41.16 2.18
N THR A 667 -5.65 -41.13 2.36
CA THR A 667 -4.95 -41.61 3.56
C THR A 667 -3.68 -40.80 3.75
N LEU A 668 -3.07 -40.85 4.95
CA LEU A 668 -1.72 -40.31 5.12
C LEU A 668 -0.72 -41.10 4.23
N PRO A 669 0.34 -40.45 3.70
CA PRO A 669 1.39 -41.14 2.94
C PRO A 669 2.10 -42.24 3.74
N ALA A 670 2.16 -42.09 5.07
CA ALA A 670 2.63 -43.10 6.00
C ALA A 670 1.90 -42.95 7.35
N PRO A 671 1.70 -44.05 8.11
CA PRO A 671 1.21 -43.98 9.49
C PRO A 671 2.10 -43.11 10.38
N VAL A 672 1.48 -42.39 11.32
CA VAL A 672 2.15 -41.44 12.20
C VAL A 672 2.12 -41.93 13.66
N ASP A 673 3.24 -41.74 14.35
CA ASP A 673 3.38 -42.03 15.77
C ASP A 673 3.05 -40.79 16.62
N LEU A 674 1.81 -40.71 17.10
CA LEU A 674 1.33 -39.59 17.91
C LEU A 674 1.98 -39.55 19.30
N THR A 675 2.61 -40.64 19.76
CA THR A 675 3.34 -40.64 21.04
C THR A 675 4.60 -39.76 21.02
N LYS A 676 5.06 -39.40 19.83
CA LYS A 676 6.23 -38.53 19.61
C LYS A 676 5.85 -37.10 19.24
N ALA A 677 4.55 -36.77 19.14
CA ALA A 677 4.10 -35.45 18.74
C ALA A 677 4.28 -34.44 19.90
N PRO A 678 5.21 -33.47 19.81
CA PRO A 678 5.50 -32.57 20.92
C PRO A 678 4.31 -31.68 21.31
N GLN A 679 3.43 -31.35 20.35
CA GLN A 679 2.21 -30.57 20.59
C GLN A 679 1.24 -31.33 21.50
N LEU A 680 1.02 -32.62 21.25
CA LEU A 680 0.13 -33.44 22.07
C LEU A 680 0.74 -33.70 23.45
N LEU A 681 2.06 -33.90 23.52
CA LEU A 681 2.80 -34.07 24.78
C LEU A 681 2.81 -32.81 25.67
N ALA A 682 2.41 -31.65 25.15
CA ALA A 682 2.22 -30.46 25.96
C ALA A 682 0.99 -30.55 26.88
N ASP A 683 0.06 -31.47 26.60
CA ASP A 683 -1.04 -31.82 27.50
C ASP A 683 -0.54 -32.83 28.57
N PRO A 684 -0.57 -32.48 29.87
CA PRO A 684 -0.11 -33.36 30.93
C PRO A 684 -0.84 -34.71 31.00
N THR A 685 -2.13 -34.76 30.66
CA THR A 685 -2.91 -36.01 30.70
C THR A 685 -2.47 -36.94 29.58
N PHE A 686 -2.25 -36.41 28.38
CA PHE A 686 -1.72 -37.21 27.27
C PHE A 686 -0.27 -37.64 27.53
N ALA A 687 0.58 -36.74 28.04
CA ALA A 687 1.95 -37.07 28.40
C ALA A 687 2.05 -38.19 29.45
N ALA A 688 1.21 -38.15 30.50
CA ALA A 688 1.15 -39.18 31.53
C ALA A 688 0.66 -40.54 31.00
N PHE A 689 -0.26 -40.52 30.03
CA PHE A 689 -0.70 -41.73 29.33
C PHE A 689 0.44 -42.35 28.52
N VAL A 690 1.15 -41.53 27.74
CA VAL A 690 2.27 -41.99 26.89
C VAL A 690 3.44 -42.53 27.72
N SER A 691 3.78 -41.87 28.83
CA SER A 691 4.86 -42.29 29.72
C SER A 691 4.51 -43.49 30.61
N GLY A 692 3.21 -43.84 30.70
CA GLY A 692 2.71 -44.80 31.67
C GLY A 692 2.82 -44.33 33.13
N SER A 693 3.04 -43.04 33.38
CA SER A 693 3.27 -42.48 34.72
C SER A 693 1.95 -42.14 35.44
N GLY A 694 1.04 -43.11 35.55
CA GLY A 694 -0.05 -43.02 36.50
C GLY A 694 0.51 -42.96 37.92
N GLY A 695 -0.07 -42.14 38.81
CA GLY A 695 0.34 -42.08 40.22
C GLY A 695 0.42 -43.49 40.81
N SER A 696 1.40 -43.75 41.68
CA SER A 696 1.71 -45.08 42.23
C SER A 696 0.45 -45.90 42.56
N GLY A 697 0.12 -46.90 41.72
CA GLY A 697 -1.05 -47.78 41.90
C GLY A 697 -2.29 -47.46 41.07
N SER A 698 -2.29 -46.41 40.24
CA SER A 698 -3.40 -46.05 39.35
C SER A 698 -3.05 -46.27 37.88
N THR A 699 -3.94 -46.93 37.14
CA THR A 699 -3.87 -46.97 35.67
C THR A 699 -4.00 -45.54 35.15
N PRO A 700 -3.06 -45.03 34.31
CA PRO A 700 -3.18 -43.69 33.77
C PRO A 700 -4.52 -43.56 33.04
N THR A 701 -5.23 -42.46 33.28
CA THR A 701 -6.50 -42.17 32.62
C THR A 701 -6.29 -42.11 31.11
N THR A 702 -7.01 -42.93 30.34
CA THR A 702 -6.96 -42.90 28.87
C THR A 702 -7.53 -41.56 28.39
N PRO A 703 -6.73 -40.70 27.72
CA PRO A 703 -7.22 -39.43 27.22
C PRO A 703 -8.18 -39.66 26.04
N THR A 704 -9.15 -38.78 25.87
CA THR A 704 -9.92 -38.68 24.63
C THR A 704 -9.15 -37.81 23.65
N LEU A 705 -8.94 -38.31 22.43
CA LEU A 705 -8.35 -37.54 21.35
C LEU A 705 -9.43 -37.20 20.32
N TYR A 706 -9.22 -36.09 19.65
CA TYR A 706 -10.06 -35.63 18.56
C TYR A 706 -9.21 -35.48 17.32
N TYR A 707 -9.72 -35.89 16.17
CA TYR A 707 -9.12 -35.53 14.90
C TYR A 707 -10.15 -34.91 13.97
N ARG A 708 -9.67 -34.08 13.05
CA ARG A 708 -10.46 -33.51 11.96
C ARG A 708 -9.60 -33.37 10.73
N ILE A 709 -10.26 -33.40 9.58
CA ILE A 709 -9.65 -33.18 8.27
C ILE A 709 -10.08 -31.81 7.76
N GLY A 710 -9.11 -30.97 7.42
CA GLY A 710 -9.31 -29.73 6.68
C GLY A 710 -8.99 -29.92 5.21
N ALA A 711 -9.73 -29.25 4.33
CA ALA A 711 -9.47 -29.21 2.89
C ALA A 711 -9.35 -27.77 2.39
N ARG A 712 -8.52 -27.56 1.37
CA ARG A 712 -8.46 -26.32 0.59
C ARG A 712 -7.94 -26.58 -0.83
N HIS A 713 -8.09 -25.59 -1.69
CA HIS A 713 -7.30 -25.45 -2.91
C HIS A 713 -6.01 -24.67 -2.58
N ASP A 714 -4.87 -25.06 -3.15
CA ASP A 714 -3.56 -24.52 -2.79
C ASP A 714 -3.30 -23.10 -3.35
N GLU A 715 -3.91 -22.80 -4.50
CA GLU A 715 -3.92 -21.49 -5.15
C GLU A 715 -4.83 -20.46 -4.45
N ASP A 716 -5.72 -20.86 -3.54
CA ASP A 716 -6.58 -19.91 -2.80
C ASP A 716 -5.73 -19.01 -1.89
N ILE A 717 -5.82 -17.69 -2.09
CA ILE A 717 -5.10 -16.68 -1.30
C ILE A 717 -6.12 -15.69 -0.75
N PRO A 718 -6.30 -15.53 0.56
CA PRO A 718 -5.48 -16.07 1.62
C PRO A 718 -5.82 -17.52 2.03
N GLY A 719 -6.77 -18.16 1.34
CA GLY A 719 -7.30 -19.49 1.65
C GLY A 719 -8.68 -19.42 2.30
N PRO A 720 -9.27 -20.56 2.70
CA PRO A 720 -10.51 -20.60 3.47
C PRO A 720 -10.45 -19.76 4.76
N VAL A 721 -11.63 -19.48 5.32
CA VAL A 721 -11.75 -18.73 6.58
C VAL A 721 -10.93 -19.40 7.68
N ASN A 722 -10.10 -18.61 8.36
CA ASN A 722 -9.31 -19.12 9.48
C ASN A 722 -10.25 -19.58 10.61
N TRP A 723 -10.22 -20.86 10.96
CA TRP A 723 -11.13 -21.41 11.97
C TRP A 723 -10.90 -20.78 13.37
N ILE A 724 -9.67 -20.34 13.67
CA ILE A 724 -9.31 -19.80 14.98
C ILE A 724 -9.59 -18.30 15.06
N SER A 725 -8.98 -17.51 14.17
CA SER A 725 -9.07 -16.05 14.23
C SER A 725 -10.27 -15.48 13.47
N GLN A 726 -10.78 -16.23 12.48
CA GLN A 726 -11.77 -15.79 11.49
C GLN A 726 -11.40 -14.53 10.70
N ALA A 727 -10.21 -13.97 10.95
CA ALA A 727 -9.74 -12.73 10.40
C ALA A 727 -9.10 -12.99 9.03
N ALA A 728 -9.62 -12.33 8.00
CA ALA A 728 -9.13 -12.48 6.64
C ALA A 728 -7.63 -12.13 6.50
N ASN A 729 -7.15 -11.20 7.32
CA ASN A 729 -5.77 -10.72 7.34
C ASN A 729 -4.82 -11.52 8.25
N ASP A 730 -5.26 -12.63 8.85
CA ASP A 730 -4.38 -13.48 9.64
C ASP A 730 -3.29 -14.09 8.73
N PRO A 731 -2.01 -13.76 8.97
CA PRO A 731 -0.91 -14.27 8.15
C PRO A 731 -0.73 -15.79 8.29
N ASN A 732 -1.28 -16.41 9.34
CA ASN A 732 -1.12 -17.83 9.58
C ASN A 732 -2.05 -18.67 8.68
N ARG A 733 -1.50 -19.11 7.55
CA ARG A 733 -2.19 -20.01 6.61
C ARG A 733 -2.35 -21.45 7.11
N ASN A 734 -1.74 -21.82 8.24
CA ASN A 734 -1.74 -23.21 8.72
C ASN A 734 -3.10 -23.66 9.25
N PHE A 735 -4.02 -22.74 9.53
CA PHE A 735 -5.36 -23.02 10.07
C PHE A 735 -6.50 -22.58 9.13
N ARG A 736 -6.17 -22.35 7.86
CA ARG A 736 -7.10 -21.87 6.82
C ARG A 736 -7.50 -23.02 5.93
N PHE A 737 -8.49 -23.78 6.38
CA PHE A 737 -9.06 -24.93 5.71
C PHE A 737 -10.57 -24.99 6.00
N VAL A 738 -11.34 -25.58 5.10
CA VAL A 738 -12.71 -26.00 5.40
C VAL A 738 -12.63 -27.32 6.17
N TYR A 739 -12.95 -27.28 7.45
CA TYR A 739 -12.82 -28.43 8.34
C TYR A 739 -14.09 -29.27 8.41
N SER A 740 -13.88 -30.58 8.52
CA SER A 740 -14.88 -31.54 8.98
C SER A 740 -15.20 -31.38 10.46
N ASP A 741 -16.33 -31.95 10.90
CA ASP A 741 -16.64 -32.08 12.31
C ASP A 741 -15.58 -32.93 13.04
N PRO A 742 -15.19 -32.57 14.27
CA PRO A 742 -14.27 -33.37 15.07
C PRO A 742 -14.77 -34.78 15.33
N VAL A 743 -13.94 -35.78 15.00
CA VAL A 743 -14.18 -37.18 15.30
C VAL A 743 -13.38 -37.56 16.55
N GLN A 744 -14.08 -38.07 17.56
CA GLN A 744 -13.46 -38.53 18.81
C GLN A 744 -12.95 -39.96 18.69
N PHE A 745 -11.84 -40.29 19.35
CA PHE A 745 -11.34 -41.65 19.51
C PHE A 745 -10.57 -41.80 20.82
N THR A 746 -10.31 -43.05 21.21
CA THR A 746 -9.52 -43.37 22.40
C THR A 746 -8.25 -44.12 22.01
N PRO A 747 -7.09 -43.77 22.56
CA PRO A 747 -5.89 -44.59 22.37
C PRO A 747 -6.07 -46.01 22.92
N THR A 748 -5.61 -47.02 22.19
CA THR A 748 -5.44 -48.36 22.77
C THR A 748 -4.43 -48.29 23.92
N PRO A 749 -4.63 -49.02 25.03
CA PRO A 749 -3.66 -49.08 26.10
C PRO A 749 -2.29 -49.47 25.56
N LEU A 750 -1.28 -48.63 25.83
CA LEU A 750 0.09 -48.96 25.45
C LEU A 750 0.51 -50.19 26.26
N PRO A 751 1.20 -51.18 25.64
CA PRO A 751 1.73 -52.31 26.38
C PRO A 751 2.56 -51.76 27.55
N PRO A 752 2.47 -52.38 28.74
CA PRO A 752 3.27 -51.96 29.88
C PRO A 752 4.73 -51.87 29.43
N PRO A 753 5.49 -50.86 29.89
CA PRO A 753 6.91 -50.81 29.61
C PRO A 753 7.49 -52.19 29.91
N PRO A 754 8.32 -52.77 29.02
CA PRO A 754 9.01 -54.02 29.33
C PRO A 754 9.55 -53.89 30.75
N PRO A 755 9.46 -54.92 31.62
CA PRO A 755 9.96 -54.86 32.99
C PRO A 755 11.41 -54.35 33.01
N GLY A 756 11.53 -53.03 33.04
CA GLY A 756 12.79 -52.35 32.93
C GLY A 756 13.49 -52.72 34.20
N LYS A 757 14.69 -53.29 34.08
CA LYS A 757 15.55 -53.68 35.18
C LYS A 757 15.57 -52.57 36.24
N LYS A 758 14.65 -52.62 37.22
CA LYS A 758 14.72 -51.79 38.43
C LYS A 758 15.98 -52.12 39.26
N ALA A 759 16.81 -53.06 38.78
CA ALA A 759 18.12 -53.40 39.29
C ALA A 759 19.16 -52.26 39.26
N SER A 760 18.98 -51.16 38.51
CA SER A 760 20.01 -50.11 38.49
C SER A 760 19.85 -49.01 39.54
N LEU A 761 18.69 -48.83 40.18
CA LEU A 761 18.60 -47.91 41.33
C LEU A 761 19.19 -48.56 42.59
N ALA A 762 18.97 -49.87 42.80
CA ALA A 762 19.67 -50.61 43.85
C ALA A 762 21.18 -50.72 43.56
N ALA A 763 21.60 -50.97 42.31
CA ALA A 763 23.02 -51.01 41.95
C ALA A 763 23.69 -49.63 41.97
N ALA A 764 22.97 -48.53 41.68
CA ALA A 764 23.50 -47.17 41.82
C ALA A 764 23.66 -46.77 43.30
N VAL A 765 22.74 -47.19 44.18
CA VAL A 765 22.87 -46.98 45.63
C VAL A 765 23.96 -47.89 46.25
N LEU A 766 24.13 -49.11 45.76
CA LEU A 766 25.23 -50.00 46.15
C LEU A 766 26.61 -49.50 45.65
N ASN A 767 26.70 -48.93 44.44
CA ASN A 767 27.94 -48.33 43.94
C ASN A 767 28.28 -46.98 44.61
N ALA A 768 27.27 -46.21 45.05
CA ALA A 768 27.50 -44.96 45.79
C ALA A 768 27.98 -45.21 47.23
N ASN A 769 27.63 -46.35 47.84
CA ASN A 769 28.08 -46.70 49.19
C ASN A 769 29.42 -47.47 49.21
N GLY A 770 29.80 -48.16 48.13
CA GLY A 770 31.08 -48.88 48.03
C GLY A 770 32.31 -47.98 47.84
N SER A 771 32.13 -46.71 47.44
CA SER A 771 33.23 -45.79 47.09
C SER A 771 33.68 -44.86 48.23
N ARG A 772 33.10 -44.98 49.43
CA ARG A 772 33.48 -44.15 50.61
C ARG A 772 34.33 -44.87 51.67
N ALA A 773 34.70 -46.14 51.48
CA ALA A 773 35.32 -46.95 52.54
C ALA A 773 36.84 -47.20 52.43
N ALA A 774 37.57 -46.66 51.46
CA ALA A 774 38.99 -47.02 51.32
C ALA A 774 39.88 -45.90 50.74
N VAL A 775 40.24 -44.89 51.56
CA VAL A 775 41.53 -44.17 51.41
C VAL A 775 42.04 -43.79 52.81
N LEU A 776 42.84 -44.68 53.41
CA LEU A 776 43.78 -44.36 54.48
C LEU A 776 45.12 -43.98 53.82
N HIS A 777 45.64 -42.80 54.18
CA HIS A 777 46.91 -42.24 53.72
C HIS A 777 48.14 -43.03 54.21
N PRO A 778 49.24 -43.02 53.43
CA PRO A 778 50.54 -42.72 54.04
C PRO A 778 51.41 -41.74 53.23
N VAL A 779 51.83 -40.66 53.92
CA VAL A 779 53.19 -40.15 54.17
C VAL A 779 54.30 -40.22 53.07
N MET A 780 54.65 -39.03 52.53
CA MET A 780 55.98 -38.48 52.13
C MET A 780 56.84 -39.10 50.98
N PRO A 781 57.91 -38.44 50.45
CA PRO A 781 58.24 -36.99 50.30
C PRO A 781 58.93 -36.59 48.95
N ARG A 782 59.19 -35.26 48.76
CA ARG A 782 60.26 -34.61 47.93
C ARG A 782 60.17 -34.79 46.39
N SER A 783 60.56 -33.88 45.48
CA SER A 783 61.20 -32.55 45.48
C SER A 783 61.31 -32.05 44.02
N VAL A 784 61.44 -30.71 43.82
CA VAL A 784 61.98 -29.98 42.62
C VAL A 784 61.08 -29.99 41.37
N GLY A 785 60.81 -28.92 40.61
CA GLY A 785 61.18 -27.50 40.59
C GLY A 785 60.93 -26.94 39.17
N ILE A 786 60.39 -25.71 39.05
CA ILE A 786 60.56 -24.64 38.02
C ILE A 786 60.33 -25.04 36.52
N ILE A 787 59.41 -24.42 35.76
CA ILE A 787 59.58 -23.22 34.89
C ILE A 787 58.19 -22.71 34.42
N PRO A 788 57.91 -21.38 34.39
CA PRO A 788 56.72 -20.81 33.75
C PRO A 788 56.98 -20.25 32.33
N GLY A 789 55.98 -20.39 31.46
CA GLY A 789 55.64 -19.37 30.45
C GLY A 789 56.25 -19.49 29.06
N VAL A 790 55.55 -20.16 28.14
CA VAL A 790 55.53 -19.81 26.71
C VAL A 790 54.11 -20.03 26.17
N SER A 791 53.39 -18.95 25.90
CA SER A 791 52.11 -18.97 25.19
C SER A 791 52.38 -18.98 23.68
N HIS A 792 52.10 -20.09 23.01
CA HIS A 792 52.10 -20.16 21.55
C HIS A 792 50.80 -19.56 20.98
N PRO A 793 50.87 -18.78 19.88
CA PRO A 793 49.67 -18.31 19.19
C PRO A 793 48.95 -19.47 18.50
N THR A 794 47.63 -19.53 18.67
CA THR A 794 46.72 -20.45 17.99
C THR A 794 46.81 -20.24 16.48
N THR A 795 47.04 -21.33 15.73
CA THR A 795 47.14 -21.28 14.27
C THR A 795 45.74 -21.16 13.64
N PRO A 796 45.60 -20.56 12.44
CA PRO A 796 44.31 -20.41 11.75
C PRO A 796 43.54 -21.73 11.56
N GLN A 797 44.26 -22.85 11.44
CA GLN A 797 43.67 -24.19 11.33
C GLN A 797 42.91 -24.64 12.59
N GLN A 798 43.27 -24.13 13.78
CA GLN A 798 42.63 -24.51 15.05
C GLN A 798 41.32 -23.73 15.29
N VAL A 799 41.16 -22.55 14.67
CA VAL A 799 39.91 -21.78 14.68
C VAL A 799 38.87 -22.40 13.74
N LEU A 800 39.31 -22.95 12.60
CA LEU A 800 38.44 -23.57 11.60
C LEU A 800 37.82 -24.91 12.04
N ASN A 801 38.41 -25.61 13.01
CA ASN A 801 37.94 -26.93 13.48
C ASN A 801 37.00 -26.89 14.70
N GLY A 802 36.48 -25.72 15.08
CA GLY A 802 35.37 -25.61 16.04
C GLY A 802 35.65 -26.06 17.49
N ARG A 803 36.91 -26.29 17.87
CA ARG A 803 37.29 -26.75 19.24
C ARG A 803 37.66 -25.63 20.22
N GLY A 804 37.30 -24.38 19.92
CA GLY A 804 37.61 -23.20 20.75
C GLY A 804 36.60 -22.88 21.85
N ARG A 805 35.76 -23.82 22.29
CA ARG A 805 34.72 -23.57 23.32
C ARG A 805 34.69 -24.61 24.42
N GLU A 806 35.84 -24.95 24.98
CA GLU A 806 35.91 -25.56 26.31
C GLU A 806 37.14 -25.01 27.02
N ARG A 807 36.95 -23.87 27.71
CA ARG A 807 37.77 -23.33 28.81
C ARG A 807 37.29 -21.91 29.14
N HIS A 808 36.21 -21.85 29.91
CA HIS A 808 36.07 -20.89 31.00
C HIS A 808 35.85 -21.68 32.28
#